data_AF-A0A0G0BH23-F1
#
_entry.id   AF-A0A0G0BH23-F1
#
_cell.length_a   1.000
_cell.length_b   1.000
_cell.length_c   1.000
_cell.angle_alpha   90.00
_cell.angle_beta   90.00
_cell.angle_gamma   90.00
#
_symmetry.space_group_name_H-M   'P 1'
#
loop_
_entity.id
_entity.type
_entity.pdbx_description
1 polymer ?
#
loop_
_entity_poly.entity_id
_entity_poly.type
_entity_poly.pdbx_seq_one_letter_code
_entity_poly.pdbx_strand_id
1 'polypeptide(L)'
;MSDEPIQSKTNIANISSVKQDSDLKVKVDDVSPVAEIKNMPWKGKFADIMEQHVEVRDRKMEDAKLEKHSSSKANDDQRSLPIKEAKPEDVVELSPSVKRKEQIDEKDQKVLKNDDLSVKASEKPVTNAGKIAKSLDQKLNFFQSLFATKKEILTKDNKSDIKEEEINFSKLTPNERQEILNIEKDFNQGMASVFDLIAPSSFEVNFDHLRIEGLYAQSYYIFSYPRFIEANWLSPVVNFDITFDISQFIYPTTSEKIMRVLKKKVAQMQSTIRMNAEKGKVHDPAIETSLQDAEQLRVELQRGQERYFQFALYITVYAEDSDKLKKIEKQLQSLLGGKLVITKRADFQMEQAFTSTCPLGLDQVEIFRNMNTSPLSTTFPFSSSDLTSNEGILYGINRHNDSLIIFDRFSLENANSVVFAKSGAGKSYAVKLEILRSMMLGSDVIVIDPENEYEALANTVGGTYLKVSLNSDRRINPFDLPKPIDADEMKPGDLLRTSIISLSGLLKLMLGEVSPAEEGIIDKALLDVYATRGITMDTPNPGDFEPPTMDDFYNVLSSMEGATPLSQRLTKYVSGTYAGIFNKATNINLEEGMMVFCIRDLEEALRPIAMYIILNYIWNMVRGKLKKRILVIDEAWTMMRHKDSAEFLFGLVKRARKYYLGVSTITQDVEDFLNSELGKPIITNSSMQLLLKQAPSALDALTKTFNLTQGERYMLLNSGVGQGLFFAGLKHVALQIIASYSEDKIVTTNPEEILKQRGGGYA
;
A
#
# COMPACT_ATOMS: atom_id res chain seq x y z
N MET A 1 5.02 58.69 4.86
CA MET A 1 4.14 59.48 3.97
C MET A 1 2.87 58.68 3.78
N SER A 2 1.71 59.31 3.99
CA SER A 2 0.37 58.96 3.47
C SER A 2 -0.10 57.49 3.50
N ASP A 3 -0.97 57.20 4.49
CA ASP A 3 -2.41 56.87 4.32
C ASP A 3 -2.90 56.00 3.14
N GLU A 4 -3.57 54.90 3.52
CA GLU A 4 -4.77 54.19 2.99
C GLU A 4 -5.46 54.58 1.64
N PRO A 5 -6.40 53.74 1.10
CA PRO A 5 -6.41 52.28 0.95
C PRO A 5 -6.93 51.85 -0.46
N ILE A 6 -7.03 50.54 -0.77
CA ILE A 6 -7.78 50.04 -1.95
C ILE A 6 -8.81 48.96 -1.56
N GLN A 7 -9.99 49.08 -2.15
CA GLN A 7 -11.25 48.47 -1.72
C GLN A 7 -11.48 47.03 -2.19
N SER A 8 -12.33 46.33 -1.44
CA SER A 8 -13.01 45.10 -1.84
C SER A 8 -14.05 45.34 -2.95
N LYS A 9 -14.33 44.30 -3.75
CA LYS A 9 -15.56 44.21 -4.56
C LYS A 9 -16.21 42.84 -4.40
N THR A 10 -17.21 42.81 -3.53
CA THR A 10 -18.15 41.68 -3.39
C THR A 10 -19.34 41.95 -4.31
N ASN A 11 -19.60 41.08 -5.29
CA ASN A 11 -20.84 41.14 -6.06
C ASN A 11 -21.89 40.21 -5.44
N ILE A 12 -22.94 40.81 -4.87
CA ILE A 12 -24.16 40.11 -4.44
C ILE A 12 -25.24 40.42 -5.47
N ALA A 13 -25.84 39.38 -6.05
CA ALA A 13 -27.05 39.50 -6.85
C ALA A 13 -28.18 38.68 -6.19
N ASN A 14 -29.26 39.36 -5.83
CA ASN A 14 -30.46 38.74 -5.27
C ASN A 14 -31.21 37.93 -6.32
N ILE A 15 -31.67 36.73 -5.96
CA ILE A 15 -32.96 36.21 -6.45
C ILE A 15 -33.72 35.66 -5.25
N SER A 16 -34.96 36.11 -5.07
CA SER A 16 -35.89 35.61 -4.06
C SER A 16 -37.10 34.96 -4.73
N SER A 17 -37.64 33.92 -4.08
CA SER A 17 -38.86 33.17 -4.44
C SER A 17 -38.86 32.39 -5.77
N VAL A 18 -39.16 31.08 -5.69
CA VAL A 18 -40.42 30.47 -6.17
C VAL A 18 -40.36 28.94 -5.96
N LYS A 19 -41.35 28.44 -5.22
CA LYS A 19 -41.96 27.08 -5.17
C LYS A 19 -41.10 25.80 -5.08
N GLN A 20 -41.59 24.90 -4.22
CA GLN A 20 -41.37 23.46 -4.35
C GLN A 20 -42.02 22.95 -5.64
N ASP A 21 -41.29 22.14 -6.40
CA ASP A 21 -41.87 21.08 -7.23
C ASP A 21 -40.92 19.88 -7.19
N SER A 22 -41.51 18.68 -7.07
CA SER A 22 -40.82 17.39 -7.13
C SER A 22 -40.54 16.98 -8.58
N ASP A 23 -39.63 16.01 -8.76
CA ASP A 23 -39.23 15.40 -10.04
C ASP A 23 -38.36 16.24 -10.99
N LEU A 24 -37.04 16.15 -10.78
CA LEU A 24 -36.03 16.43 -11.80
C LEU A 24 -34.96 15.33 -11.82
N LYS A 25 -35.10 14.39 -12.75
CA LYS A 25 -34.07 13.39 -13.07
C LYS A 25 -32.91 14.08 -13.78
N VAL A 26 -31.82 14.33 -13.07
CA VAL A 26 -30.55 14.75 -13.68
C VAL A 26 -29.93 13.54 -14.41
N LYS A 27 -29.75 13.66 -15.72
CA LYS A 27 -28.84 12.78 -16.45
C LYS A 27 -27.41 13.16 -16.05
N VAL A 28 -26.64 12.20 -15.57
CA VAL A 28 -25.18 12.30 -15.52
C VAL A 28 -24.68 11.84 -16.88
N ASP A 29 -23.94 12.69 -17.58
CA ASP A 29 -23.23 12.28 -18.79
C ASP A 29 -21.97 11.50 -18.37
N ASP A 30 -21.91 10.21 -18.73
CA ASP A 30 -20.78 9.32 -18.46
C ASP A 30 -19.53 9.71 -19.27
N VAL A 31 -18.78 10.70 -18.81
CA VAL A 31 -17.38 10.90 -19.24
C VAL A 31 -16.48 9.99 -18.41
N SER A 32 -16.52 8.70 -18.73
CA SER A 32 -15.65 7.70 -18.12
C SER A 32 -14.19 7.88 -18.61
N PRO A 33 -13.18 7.85 -17.71
CA PRO A 33 -11.76 7.85 -18.10
C PRO A 33 -11.36 6.72 -19.06
N VAL A 34 -12.19 5.68 -19.17
CA VAL A 34 -12.04 4.56 -20.12
C VAL A 34 -12.07 5.01 -21.59
N ALA A 35 -12.67 6.17 -21.90
CA ALA A 35 -12.77 6.69 -23.27
C ALA A 35 -11.41 7.12 -23.84
N GLU A 36 -10.59 7.87 -23.09
CA GLU A 36 -9.26 8.33 -23.56
C GLU A 36 -8.26 7.17 -23.63
N ILE A 37 -8.39 6.17 -22.75
CA ILE A 37 -7.56 4.96 -22.72
C ILE A 37 -7.81 4.05 -23.95
N LYS A 38 -8.83 4.30 -24.79
CA LYS A 38 -9.07 3.50 -26.01
C LYS A 38 -8.20 3.88 -27.21
N ASN A 39 -7.59 5.07 -27.23
CA ASN A 39 -6.90 5.60 -28.42
C ASN A 39 -5.37 5.43 -28.41
N MET A 40 -4.81 4.65 -27.48
CA MET A 40 -3.35 4.46 -27.37
C MET A 40 -2.81 3.33 -28.26
N PRO A 41 -1.69 3.54 -29.00
CA PRO A 41 -1.28 2.66 -30.11
C PRO A 41 -0.75 1.27 -29.71
N TRP A 42 -0.35 1.07 -28.44
CA TRP A 42 0.19 -0.20 -27.94
C TRP A 42 -0.89 -1.25 -27.61
N LYS A 43 -2.18 -0.87 -27.69
CA LYS A 43 -3.26 -1.67 -27.10
C LYS A 43 -3.62 -2.95 -27.85
N GLY A 44 -3.30 -3.08 -29.13
CA GLY A 44 -3.62 -4.29 -29.92
C GLY A 44 -3.07 -5.56 -29.25
N LYS A 45 -1.75 -5.62 -29.04
CA LYS A 45 -1.09 -6.76 -28.38
C LYS A 45 -1.53 -6.97 -26.92
N PHE A 46 -1.87 -5.90 -26.20
CA PHE A 46 -2.29 -6.02 -24.79
C PHE A 46 -3.74 -6.48 -24.66
N ALA A 47 -4.61 -6.08 -25.60
CA ALA A 47 -5.95 -6.65 -25.76
C ALA A 47 -5.86 -8.12 -26.17
N ASP A 48 -5.02 -8.47 -27.17
CA ASP A 48 -4.80 -9.86 -27.58
C ASP A 48 -4.32 -10.74 -26.42
N ILE A 49 -3.39 -10.26 -25.58
CA ILE A 49 -2.90 -11.01 -24.40
C ILE A 49 -4.00 -11.18 -23.34
N MET A 50 -4.83 -10.16 -23.11
CA MET A 50 -5.93 -10.21 -22.14
C MET A 50 -7.11 -11.05 -22.66
N GLU A 51 -7.45 -10.98 -23.95
CA GLU A 51 -8.42 -11.86 -24.59
C GLU A 51 -7.93 -13.30 -24.64
N GLN A 52 -6.64 -13.55 -24.94
CA GLN A 52 -6.05 -14.89 -24.80
C GLN A 52 -6.07 -15.38 -23.35
N HIS A 53 -5.96 -14.51 -22.35
CA HIS A 53 -6.09 -14.90 -20.94
C HIS A 53 -7.55 -15.12 -20.51
N VAL A 54 -8.52 -14.42 -21.10
CA VAL A 54 -9.94 -14.70 -20.92
C VAL A 54 -10.29 -16.02 -21.62
N GLU A 55 -9.91 -16.22 -22.89
CA GLU A 55 -10.06 -17.49 -23.60
C GLU A 55 -9.36 -18.65 -22.89
N VAL A 56 -8.14 -18.49 -22.36
CA VAL A 56 -7.45 -19.57 -21.61
C VAL A 56 -8.09 -19.81 -20.25
N ARG A 57 -8.67 -18.78 -19.61
CA ARG A 57 -9.44 -18.95 -18.36
C ARG A 57 -10.78 -19.64 -18.62
N ASP A 58 -11.46 -19.28 -19.69
CA ASP A 58 -12.76 -19.83 -20.07
C ASP A 58 -12.60 -21.25 -20.64
N ARG A 59 -11.58 -21.51 -21.48
CA ARG A 59 -11.19 -22.87 -21.88
C ARG A 59 -10.77 -23.71 -20.68
N LYS A 60 -10.00 -23.19 -19.71
CA LYS A 60 -9.72 -23.94 -18.46
C LYS A 60 -10.96 -24.16 -17.60
N MET A 61 -11.98 -23.30 -17.66
CA MET A 61 -13.28 -23.56 -17.04
C MET A 61 -14.14 -24.54 -17.83
N GLU A 62 -14.01 -24.62 -19.16
CA GLU A 62 -14.67 -25.61 -20.01
C GLU A 62 -14.00 -26.99 -19.90
N ASP A 63 -12.67 -27.06 -19.93
CA ASP A 63 -11.88 -28.27 -19.68
C ASP A 63 -12.16 -28.82 -18.27
N ALA A 64 -12.21 -27.97 -17.24
CA ALA A 64 -12.59 -28.38 -15.88
C ALA A 64 -14.10 -28.74 -15.74
N LYS A 65 -14.95 -28.39 -16.71
CA LYS A 65 -16.34 -28.89 -16.82
C LYS A 65 -16.37 -30.21 -17.62
N LEU A 66 -15.52 -30.39 -18.62
CA LEU A 66 -15.39 -31.60 -19.43
C LEU A 66 -14.75 -32.75 -18.63
N GLU A 67 -13.72 -32.51 -17.82
CA GLU A 67 -13.14 -33.51 -16.90
C GLU A 67 -14.13 -33.95 -15.82
N LYS A 68 -15.03 -33.05 -15.39
CA LYS A 68 -16.16 -33.40 -14.49
C LYS A 68 -17.28 -34.19 -15.19
N HIS A 69 -17.33 -34.20 -16.52
CA HIS A 69 -18.27 -35.01 -17.29
C HIS A 69 -17.69 -36.34 -17.78
N SER A 70 -16.36 -36.47 -17.93
CA SER A 70 -15.71 -37.74 -18.30
C SER A 70 -15.49 -38.68 -17.11
N SER A 71 -15.34 -38.14 -15.89
CA SER A 71 -15.05 -38.90 -14.66
C SER A 71 -16.24 -39.64 -14.03
N SER A 72 -17.46 -39.55 -14.59
CA SER A 72 -18.67 -40.20 -14.04
C SER A 72 -19.05 -41.53 -14.71
N LYS A 73 -18.21 -42.08 -15.61
CA LYS A 73 -18.54 -43.27 -16.43
C LYS A 73 -17.56 -44.44 -16.40
N ALA A 74 -16.56 -44.42 -15.54
CA ALA A 74 -15.60 -45.52 -15.39
C ALA A 74 -15.25 -45.79 -13.92
N ASN A 75 -16.06 -46.64 -13.27
CA ASN A 75 -15.64 -47.71 -12.33
C ASN A 75 -16.84 -48.19 -11.49
N ASP A 76 -17.79 -48.86 -12.16
CA ASP A 76 -18.67 -49.82 -11.49
C ASP A 76 -18.69 -51.12 -12.32
N ASP A 77 -17.51 -51.72 -12.48
CA ASP A 77 -17.32 -53.13 -12.86
C ASP A 77 -15.83 -53.52 -12.78
N GLN A 78 -15.42 -54.06 -11.62
CA GLN A 78 -14.71 -55.36 -11.50
C GLN A 78 -14.17 -55.58 -10.08
N ARG A 79 -14.75 -56.58 -9.41
CA ARG A 79 -14.13 -57.24 -8.24
C ARG A 79 -13.05 -58.20 -8.74
N SER A 80 -11.85 -58.21 -8.14
CA SER A 80 -11.34 -59.35 -7.34
C SER A 80 -9.80 -59.37 -7.16
N LEU A 81 -9.35 -59.11 -5.92
CA LEU A 81 -8.28 -59.83 -5.19
C LEU A 81 -6.83 -59.89 -5.78
N PRO A 82 -5.79 -60.23 -4.98
CA PRO A 82 -5.79 -60.60 -3.56
C PRO A 82 -4.95 -59.69 -2.64
N ILE A 83 -5.29 -59.69 -1.34
CA ILE A 83 -4.39 -59.26 -0.27
C ILE A 83 -3.67 -60.50 0.29
N LYS A 84 -2.34 -60.50 0.21
CA LYS A 84 -1.37 -61.39 0.87
C LYS A 84 -0.11 -60.53 1.12
N GLU A 85 0.69 -60.67 2.16
CA GLU A 85 0.65 -61.51 3.37
C GLU A 85 1.58 -60.82 4.39
N ALA A 86 1.14 -60.62 5.64
CA ALA A 86 2.03 -60.15 6.72
C ALA A 86 1.48 -60.51 8.12
N LYS A 87 1.92 -61.66 8.63
CA LYS A 87 1.83 -62.15 10.02
C LYS A 87 2.82 -63.33 10.16
N PRO A 88 3.22 -63.76 11.37
CA PRO A 88 3.25 -63.06 12.66
C PRO A 88 4.63 -63.15 13.36
N GLU A 89 4.84 -62.35 14.40
CA GLU A 89 5.61 -62.81 15.58
C GLU A 89 4.80 -62.48 16.85
N ASP A 90 4.45 -63.53 17.59
CA ASP A 90 3.84 -63.52 18.94
C ASP A 90 4.92 -63.93 19.97
N VAL A 91 4.54 -64.07 21.26
CA VAL A 91 5.32 -64.66 22.39
C VAL A 91 6.27 -63.64 23.08
N VAL A 92 6.16 -63.29 24.37
CA VAL A 92 5.31 -63.82 25.47
C VAL A 92 5.14 -62.81 26.64
N GLU A 93 4.11 -63.04 27.47
CA GLU A 93 3.99 -62.91 28.95
C GLU A 93 5.09 -62.21 29.81
N LEU A 94 4.85 -61.63 31.01
CA LEU A 94 3.75 -61.72 31.99
C LEU A 94 3.79 -60.50 32.96
N SER A 95 2.79 -60.37 33.84
CA SER A 95 2.73 -59.33 34.91
C SER A 95 3.52 -59.72 36.18
N PRO A 96 3.68 -58.81 37.16
CA PRO A 96 2.86 -59.00 38.37
C PRO A 96 2.33 -57.72 39.08
N SER A 97 1.04 -57.78 39.35
CA SER A 97 0.22 -57.14 40.41
C SER A 97 0.87 -56.74 41.76
N VAL A 98 0.30 -55.72 42.46
CA VAL A 98 -0.47 -55.88 43.76
C VAL A 98 -0.81 -54.54 44.49
N LYS A 99 -2.13 -54.27 44.62
CA LYS A 99 -2.94 -53.68 45.75
C LYS A 99 -2.81 -52.23 46.28
N ARG A 100 -4.01 -51.59 46.30
CA ARG A 100 -4.70 -50.84 47.39
C ARG A 100 -4.22 -49.40 47.69
N LYS A 101 -5.10 -48.48 48.15
CA LYS A 101 -6.35 -48.66 48.93
C LYS A 101 -7.34 -47.49 48.73
N GLU A 102 -8.65 -47.78 48.76
CA GLU A 102 -9.72 -46.78 48.90
C GLU A 102 -9.98 -46.44 50.38
N GLN A 103 -10.48 -45.22 50.64
CA GLN A 103 -11.41 -44.92 51.74
C GLN A 103 -11.93 -43.48 51.64
N ILE A 104 -13.26 -43.29 51.72
CA ILE A 104 -13.96 -42.25 52.51
C ILE A 104 -15.45 -42.65 52.57
N ASP A 105 -16.06 -42.48 53.74
CA ASP A 105 -17.35 -43.06 54.13
C ASP A 105 -18.61 -42.30 53.64
N GLU A 106 -19.72 -43.02 53.67
CA GLU A 106 -21.10 -42.51 53.63
C GLU A 106 -21.41 -41.54 54.78
N LYS A 107 -22.35 -40.61 54.55
CA LYS A 107 -23.46 -40.38 55.51
C LYS A 107 -24.63 -39.55 54.97
N ASP A 108 -25.82 -40.02 55.37
CA ASP A 108 -27.06 -39.28 55.61
C ASP A 108 -27.78 -38.56 54.45
N GLN A 109 -28.67 -39.31 53.80
CA GLN A 109 -29.91 -38.77 53.22
C GLN A 109 -30.89 -38.32 54.32
N LYS A 110 -31.59 -37.20 54.08
CA LYS A 110 -32.95 -36.85 54.57
C LYS A 110 -33.38 -35.57 53.84
N VAL A 111 -34.62 -35.26 53.48
CA VAL A 111 -35.94 -35.90 53.41
C VAL A 111 -36.87 -34.79 52.86
N LEU A 112 -37.82 -35.13 51.96
CA LEU A 112 -39.12 -34.49 51.62
C LEU A 112 -39.38 -34.73 50.11
N LYS A 113 -40.32 -35.59 49.65
CA LYS A 113 -41.80 -35.50 49.74
C LYS A 113 -42.31 -34.13 49.26
N ASN A 114 -43.26 -33.97 48.33
CA ASN A 114 -44.26 -34.86 47.70
C ASN A 114 -44.52 -34.34 46.24
N ASP A 115 -45.39 -34.86 45.36
CA ASP A 115 -46.50 -35.82 45.45
C ASP A 115 -46.74 -36.55 44.08
N ASP A 116 -47.81 -37.35 43.99
CA ASP A 116 -48.25 -38.17 42.83
C ASP A 116 -48.78 -37.44 41.57
N LEU A 117 -48.66 -38.11 40.40
CA LEU A 117 -49.84 -38.59 39.64
C LEU A 117 -49.48 -39.65 38.58
N SER A 118 -50.12 -40.82 38.65
CA SER A 118 -49.94 -41.93 37.71
C SER A 118 -51.26 -42.33 37.05
N VAL A 119 -51.24 -42.68 35.76
CA VAL A 119 -52.35 -43.37 35.06
C VAL A 119 -51.81 -44.42 34.11
N LYS A 120 -52.33 -45.65 34.23
CA LYS A 120 -52.06 -46.78 33.32
C LYS A 120 -53.07 -46.80 32.16
N ALA A 121 -52.62 -47.23 30.97
CA ALA A 121 -53.45 -47.82 29.92
C ALA A 121 -52.72 -49.08 29.41
N SER A 122 -53.26 -50.31 29.48
CA SER A 122 -54.53 -50.88 29.00
C SER A 122 -54.54 -51.14 27.48
N GLU A 123 -54.07 -52.32 27.10
CA GLU A 123 -54.12 -52.81 25.72
C GLU A 123 -55.52 -53.30 25.34
N LYS A 124 -56.13 -52.71 24.32
CA LYS A 124 -57.07 -53.37 23.39
C LYS A 124 -56.88 -52.82 21.98
N PRO A 125 -56.98 -53.64 20.93
CA PRO A 125 -56.63 -53.23 19.57
C PRO A 125 -57.74 -52.35 18.97
N VAL A 126 -57.39 -51.12 18.58
CA VAL A 126 -58.31 -50.24 17.83
C VAL A 126 -58.04 -50.37 16.34
N THR A 127 -59.10 -50.69 15.59
CA THR A 127 -59.16 -50.90 14.13
C THR A 127 -59.01 -49.61 13.32
N ASN A 128 -57.94 -48.83 13.59
CA ASN A 128 -57.67 -47.55 12.93
C ASN A 128 -56.32 -47.48 12.21
N ALA A 129 -55.56 -48.58 12.12
CA ALA A 129 -54.25 -48.62 11.47
C ALA A 129 -54.26 -48.00 10.06
N GLY A 130 -55.28 -48.26 9.23
CA GLY A 130 -55.40 -47.68 7.89
C GLY A 130 -55.73 -46.18 7.83
N LYS A 131 -56.25 -45.58 8.90
CA LYS A 131 -56.46 -44.12 9.02
C LYS A 131 -55.28 -43.42 9.70
N ILE A 132 -54.68 -44.07 10.68
CA ILE A 132 -53.48 -43.59 11.37
C ILE A 132 -52.28 -43.63 10.43
N ALA A 133 -52.10 -44.69 9.63
CA ALA A 133 -51.07 -44.75 8.59
C ALA A 133 -51.24 -43.62 7.57
N LYS A 134 -52.44 -43.42 7.00
CA LYS A 134 -52.68 -42.29 6.08
C LYS A 134 -52.46 -40.91 6.71
N SER A 135 -52.78 -40.74 7.99
CA SER A 135 -52.51 -39.51 8.75
C SER A 135 -51.00 -39.30 8.98
N LEU A 136 -50.27 -40.37 9.33
CA LEU A 136 -48.81 -40.31 9.45
C LEU A 136 -48.14 -40.11 8.10
N ASP A 137 -48.56 -40.78 7.02
CA ASP A 137 -48.01 -40.60 5.68
C ASP A 137 -48.27 -39.17 5.17
N GLN A 138 -49.46 -38.61 5.41
CA GLN A 138 -49.74 -37.21 5.08
C GLN A 138 -48.90 -36.23 5.93
N LYS A 139 -48.73 -36.48 7.24
CA LYS A 139 -47.85 -35.68 8.09
C LYS A 139 -46.37 -35.83 7.68
N LEU A 140 -45.91 -37.03 7.38
CA LEU A 140 -44.53 -37.32 6.98
C LEU A 140 -44.21 -36.68 5.63
N ASN A 141 -45.11 -36.77 4.66
CA ASN A 141 -44.97 -36.08 3.37
C ASN A 141 -45.02 -34.55 3.54
N PHE A 142 -45.88 -34.02 4.42
CA PHE A 142 -45.93 -32.60 4.76
C PHE A 142 -44.61 -32.10 5.39
N PHE A 143 -44.06 -32.83 6.37
CA PHE A 143 -42.76 -32.51 6.95
C PHE A 143 -41.60 -32.69 5.96
N GLN A 144 -41.64 -33.71 5.09
CA GLN A 144 -40.67 -33.85 4.00
C GLN A 144 -40.74 -32.69 3.01
N SER A 145 -41.93 -32.19 2.65
CA SER A 145 -42.05 -31.01 1.77
C SER A 145 -41.57 -29.70 2.42
N LEU A 146 -41.70 -29.56 3.75
CA LEU A 146 -41.19 -28.41 4.49
C LEU A 146 -39.66 -28.39 4.60
N PHE A 147 -39.03 -29.56 4.71
CA PHE A 147 -37.59 -29.69 4.99
C PHE A 147 -36.78 -30.31 3.84
N ALA A 148 -37.36 -30.37 2.64
CA ALA A 148 -36.71 -30.81 1.40
C ALA A 148 -35.52 -29.88 1.08
N THR A 149 -34.35 -30.22 1.62
CA THR A 149 -33.14 -29.43 1.46
C THR A 149 -32.66 -29.54 0.01
N LYS A 150 -31.99 -28.49 -0.47
CA LYS A 150 -31.47 -28.27 -1.85
C LYS A 150 -30.67 -29.42 -2.50
N LYS A 151 -30.41 -30.52 -1.78
CA LYS A 151 -29.62 -31.69 -2.19
C LYS A 151 -30.36 -32.65 -3.13
N GLU A 152 -31.70 -32.69 -3.12
CA GLU A 152 -32.47 -33.50 -4.10
C GLU A 152 -32.64 -32.83 -5.48
N ILE A 153 -32.34 -31.53 -5.58
CA ILE A 153 -32.46 -30.74 -6.83
C ILE A 153 -31.45 -31.17 -7.90
N LEU A 154 -30.45 -32.00 -7.56
CA LEU A 154 -29.30 -32.33 -8.41
C LEU A 154 -29.30 -33.75 -9.00
N THR A 155 -30.34 -34.58 -8.81
CA THR A 155 -30.29 -36.01 -9.21
C THR A 155 -31.43 -36.51 -10.11
N LYS A 156 -32.32 -35.64 -10.62
CA LYS A 156 -33.32 -36.02 -11.64
C LYS A 156 -33.51 -34.96 -12.73
N ASP A 157 -33.16 -35.31 -13.97
CA ASP A 157 -33.27 -34.45 -15.17
C ASP A 157 -34.71 -34.15 -15.68
N ASN A 158 -35.75 -34.49 -14.91
CA ASN A 158 -37.15 -34.24 -15.30
C ASN A 158 -37.68 -32.96 -14.66
N LYS A 159 -37.54 -31.85 -15.38
CA LYS A 159 -37.76 -30.48 -14.92
C LYS A 159 -39.21 -29.98 -15.04
N SER A 160 -40.23 -30.86 -15.08
CA SER A 160 -41.59 -30.49 -15.53
C SER A 160 -42.72 -30.50 -14.49
N ASP A 161 -42.69 -31.33 -13.43
CA ASP A 161 -43.88 -31.57 -12.60
C ASP A 161 -43.62 -31.72 -11.09
N ILE A 162 -43.26 -30.61 -10.42
CA ILE A 162 -43.47 -30.47 -8.97
C ILE A 162 -44.16 -29.12 -8.73
N LYS A 163 -45.41 -29.16 -8.27
CA LYS A 163 -46.10 -27.97 -7.75
C LYS A 163 -45.75 -27.82 -6.28
N GLU A 164 -45.12 -26.72 -5.91
CA GLU A 164 -45.03 -26.30 -4.52
C GLU A 164 -46.45 -25.96 -4.03
N GLU A 165 -47.03 -26.79 -3.16
CA GLU A 165 -48.27 -26.45 -2.46
C GLU A 165 -47.95 -25.45 -1.34
N GLU A 166 -48.07 -24.15 -1.63
CA GLU A 166 -47.95 -23.10 -0.61
C GLU A 166 -48.93 -23.35 0.55
N ILE A 167 -48.37 -23.58 1.74
CA ILE A 167 -49.13 -23.86 2.96
C ILE A 167 -49.90 -22.59 3.35
N ASN A 168 -51.21 -22.60 3.14
CA ASN A 168 -52.03 -21.44 3.41
C ASN A 168 -52.31 -21.27 4.91
N PHE A 169 -51.39 -20.56 5.59
CA PHE A 169 -51.41 -20.29 7.04
C PHE A 169 -52.73 -19.71 7.57
N SER A 170 -53.56 -19.09 6.72
CA SER A 170 -54.87 -18.55 7.11
C SER A 170 -55.88 -19.61 7.57
N LYS A 171 -55.67 -20.88 7.22
CA LYS A 171 -56.59 -22.01 7.56
C LYS A 171 -56.23 -22.80 8.81
N LEU A 172 -55.05 -22.59 9.40
CA LEU A 172 -54.58 -23.32 10.59
C LEU A 172 -55.23 -22.82 11.87
N THR A 173 -55.57 -23.73 12.79
CA THR A 173 -56.05 -23.37 14.13
C THR A 173 -54.92 -22.80 15.01
N PRO A 174 -55.23 -22.05 16.09
CA PRO A 174 -54.21 -21.47 16.95
C PRO A 174 -53.25 -22.49 17.58
N ASN A 175 -53.74 -23.70 17.90
CA ASN A 175 -52.91 -24.77 18.44
C ASN A 175 -51.95 -25.34 17.37
N GLU A 176 -52.45 -25.63 16.17
CA GLU A 176 -51.61 -26.11 15.06
C GLU A 176 -50.53 -25.08 14.69
N ARG A 177 -50.84 -23.77 14.75
CA ARG A 177 -49.84 -22.72 14.53
C ARG A 177 -48.75 -22.72 15.60
N GLN A 178 -49.08 -22.91 16.88
CA GLN A 178 -48.07 -22.98 17.93
C GLN A 178 -47.29 -24.31 17.92
N GLU A 179 -47.92 -25.41 17.51
CA GLU A 179 -47.22 -26.68 17.28
C GLU A 179 -46.19 -26.53 16.14
N ILE A 180 -46.56 -25.87 15.03
CA ILE A 180 -45.64 -25.52 13.93
C ILE A 180 -44.52 -24.58 14.41
N LEU A 181 -44.82 -23.51 15.13
CA LEU A 181 -43.79 -22.58 15.65
C LEU A 181 -42.82 -23.24 16.63
N ASN A 182 -43.29 -24.18 17.46
CA ASN A 182 -42.43 -24.95 18.33
C ASN A 182 -41.56 -25.94 17.53
N ILE A 183 -42.12 -26.65 16.55
CA ILE A 183 -41.37 -27.56 15.67
C ILE A 183 -40.32 -26.79 14.85
N GLU A 184 -40.68 -25.62 14.32
CA GLU A 184 -39.76 -24.73 13.60
C GLU A 184 -38.64 -24.23 14.51
N LYS A 185 -38.96 -23.87 15.76
CA LYS A 185 -37.96 -23.51 16.78
C LYS A 185 -37.03 -24.68 17.12
N ASP A 186 -37.56 -25.87 17.36
CA ASP A 186 -36.78 -27.07 17.69
C ASP A 186 -35.90 -27.50 16.50
N PHE A 187 -36.41 -27.39 15.26
CA PHE A 187 -35.64 -27.63 14.04
C PHE A 187 -34.51 -26.59 13.88
N ASN A 188 -34.80 -25.31 14.09
CA ASN A 188 -33.80 -24.23 14.04
C ASN A 188 -32.74 -24.37 15.14
N GLN A 189 -33.08 -24.91 16.32
CA GLN A 189 -32.11 -25.25 17.37
C GLN A 189 -31.21 -26.44 17.01
N GLY A 190 -31.66 -27.33 16.12
CA GLY A 190 -30.87 -28.46 15.60
C GLY A 190 -29.98 -28.10 14.40
N MET A 191 -30.11 -26.91 13.82
CA MET A 191 -29.27 -26.44 12.72
C MET A 191 -28.10 -25.60 13.22
N ALA A 192 -26.90 -25.88 12.73
CA ALA A 192 -25.74 -25.01 12.97
C ALA A 192 -25.97 -23.63 12.34
N SER A 193 -26.09 -22.61 13.17
CA SER A 193 -26.22 -21.21 12.75
C SER A 193 -24.86 -20.55 12.56
N VAL A 194 -24.84 -19.36 11.97
CA VAL A 194 -23.61 -18.54 11.92
C VAL A 194 -23.12 -18.19 13.33
N PHE A 195 -24.02 -18.06 14.31
CA PHE A 195 -23.64 -17.80 15.70
C PHE A 195 -22.90 -18.98 16.32
N ASP A 196 -23.31 -20.22 16.02
CA ASP A 196 -22.62 -21.42 16.53
C ASP A 196 -21.22 -21.62 15.90
N LEU A 197 -20.99 -21.06 14.70
CA LEU A 197 -19.69 -21.08 14.01
C LEU A 197 -18.72 -20.00 14.50
N ILE A 198 -19.21 -18.92 15.12
CA ILE A 198 -18.38 -17.82 15.66
C ILE A 198 -18.38 -17.77 17.20
N ALA A 199 -19.20 -18.58 17.86
CA ALA A 199 -19.21 -18.68 19.31
C ALA A 199 -17.92 -19.35 19.80
N PRO A 200 -17.28 -18.82 20.85
CA PRO A 200 -16.05 -19.39 21.38
C PRO A 200 -16.32 -20.76 22.01
N SER A 201 -15.42 -21.71 21.79
CA SER A 201 -15.42 -23.05 22.40
C SER A 201 -15.40 -23.05 23.94
N SER A 202 -14.99 -21.93 24.55
CA SER A 202 -15.06 -21.69 26.00
C SER A 202 -15.12 -20.20 26.30
N PHE A 203 -15.96 -19.82 27.28
CA PHE A 203 -16.08 -18.47 27.80
C PHE A 203 -16.24 -18.54 29.33
N GLU A 204 -15.21 -18.11 30.06
CA GLU A 204 -15.15 -18.14 31.52
C GLU A 204 -15.01 -16.71 32.06
N VAL A 205 -15.91 -16.32 32.96
CA VAL A 205 -15.96 -14.97 33.56
C VAL A 205 -15.32 -15.02 34.95
N ASN A 206 -14.15 -14.40 35.10
CA ASN A 206 -13.53 -14.15 36.41
C ASN A 206 -13.81 -12.70 36.85
N PHE A 207 -13.52 -12.39 38.12
CA PHE A 207 -13.78 -11.06 38.67
C PHE A 207 -12.86 -9.97 38.08
N ASP A 208 -11.65 -10.32 37.65
CA ASP A 208 -10.62 -9.40 37.16
C ASP A 208 -10.20 -9.65 35.69
N HIS A 209 -10.69 -10.71 35.04
CA HIS A 209 -10.43 -11.02 33.63
C HIS A 209 -11.50 -11.96 33.04
N LEU A 210 -11.54 -12.12 31.73
CA LEU A 210 -12.23 -13.22 31.04
C LEU A 210 -11.22 -14.22 30.51
N ARG A 211 -11.66 -15.44 30.27
CA ARG A 211 -10.92 -16.43 29.49
C ARG A 211 -11.77 -16.92 28.33
N ILE A 212 -11.30 -16.67 27.10
CA ILE A 212 -12.03 -16.89 25.85
C ILE A 212 -11.14 -17.74 24.95
N GLU A 213 -11.55 -18.97 24.65
CA GLU A 213 -10.77 -19.95 23.86
C GLU A 213 -9.31 -20.15 24.30
N GLY A 214 -9.04 -19.95 25.59
CA GLY A 214 -7.69 -20.04 26.18
C GLY A 214 -6.93 -18.70 26.25
N LEU A 215 -7.37 -17.65 25.57
CA LEU A 215 -6.86 -16.28 25.73
C LEU A 215 -7.41 -15.64 27.01
N TYR A 216 -6.59 -14.83 27.67
CA TYR A 216 -6.96 -13.96 28.77
C TYR A 216 -7.33 -12.58 28.22
N ALA A 217 -8.55 -12.10 28.50
CA ALA A 217 -9.00 -10.75 28.14
C ALA A 217 -9.23 -9.90 29.39
N GLN A 218 -8.81 -8.63 29.39
CA GLN A 218 -9.01 -7.71 30.51
C GLN A 218 -9.45 -6.33 30.04
N SER A 219 -10.59 -5.89 30.57
CA SER A 219 -11.30 -4.68 30.18
C SER A 219 -11.09 -3.55 31.20
N TYR A 220 -10.86 -2.36 30.68
CA TYR A 220 -10.60 -1.13 31.41
C TYR A 220 -11.55 -0.02 30.95
N TYR A 221 -11.80 0.93 31.85
CA TYR A 221 -12.47 2.19 31.54
C TYR A 221 -11.58 3.36 31.96
N ILE A 222 -11.74 4.50 31.28
CA ILE A 222 -11.07 5.74 31.71
C ILE A 222 -11.83 6.38 32.86
N PHE A 223 -11.21 6.41 34.04
CA PHE A 223 -11.79 7.00 35.25
C PHE A 223 -11.55 8.51 35.35
N SER A 224 -10.50 9.07 34.76
CA SER A 224 -10.27 10.53 34.77
C SER A 224 -9.40 11.00 33.61
N TYR A 225 -9.61 12.26 33.23
CA TYR A 225 -8.82 12.99 32.24
C TYR A 225 -8.15 14.20 32.91
N PRO A 226 -7.04 14.74 32.35
CA PRO A 226 -6.49 16.03 32.76
C PRO A 226 -7.46 17.19 32.46
N ARG A 227 -7.21 18.36 33.08
CA ARG A 227 -7.98 19.61 32.83
C ARG A 227 -7.85 20.09 31.38
N PHE A 228 -6.71 19.85 30.76
CA PHE A 228 -6.45 20.10 29.34
C PHE A 228 -5.97 18.81 28.70
N ILE A 229 -6.53 18.46 27.55
CA ILE A 229 -6.21 17.23 26.83
C ILE A 229 -5.84 17.59 25.39
N GLU A 230 -4.59 17.31 25.02
CA GLU A 230 -4.01 17.72 23.74
C GLU A 230 -4.52 16.84 22.58
N ALA A 231 -4.43 17.33 21.34
CA ALA A 231 -4.63 16.49 20.16
C ALA A 231 -3.65 15.29 20.18
N ASN A 232 -4.08 14.16 19.61
CA ASN A 232 -3.30 12.92 19.51
C ASN A 232 -2.88 12.29 20.87
N TRP A 233 -3.50 12.66 21.99
CA TRP A 233 -3.17 12.09 23.31
C TRP A 233 -3.34 10.56 23.39
N LEU A 234 -4.28 10.01 22.61
CA LEU A 234 -4.57 8.57 22.53
C LEU A 234 -3.63 7.81 21.57
N SER A 235 -2.88 8.54 20.74
CA SER A 235 -1.96 7.97 19.72
C SER A 235 -0.93 6.96 20.27
N PRO A 236 -0.33 7.13 21.47
CA PRO A 236 0.57 6.12 22.05
C PRO A 236 -0.11 4.80 22.42
N VAL A 237 -1.43 4.78 22.57
CA VAL A 237 -2.22 3.55 22.81
C VAL A 237 -2.62 2.92 21.48
N VAL A 238 -3.05 3.73 20.50
CA VAL A 238 -3.39 3.24 19.15
C VAL A 238 -2.18 2.58 18.47
N ASN A 239 -0.98 3.12 18.67
CA ASN A 239 0.27 2.57 18.14
C ASN A 239 0.97 1.59 19.11
N PHE A 240 0.27 1.07 20.12
CA PHE A 240 0.86 0.10 21.05
C PHE A 240 0.77 -1.32 20.47
N ASP A 241 1.91 -2.00 20.34
CA ASP A 241 2.05 -3.32 19.71
C ASP A 241 1.50 -4.46 20.58
N ILE A 242 0.17 -4.51 20.69
CA ILE A 242 -0.65 -5.49 21.42
C ILE A 242 -2.00 -5.66 20.71
N THR A 243 -2.69 -6.78 20.95
CA THR A 243 -4.08 -6.94 20.52
C THR A 243 -5.03 -6.32 21.56
N PHE A 244 -5.88 -5.39 21.12
CA PHE A 244 -6.88 -4.75 21.96
C PHE A 244 -8.04 -4.18 21.13
N ASP A 245 -9.18 -4.00 21.79
CA ASP A 245 -10.34 -3.26 21.28
C ASP A 245 -10.47 -1.93 22.04
N ILE A 246 -10.89 -0.87 21.34
CA ILE A 246 -11.28 0.41 21.94
C ILE A 246 -12.69 0.76 21.50
N SER A 247 -13.54 1.15 22.45
CA SER A 247 -14.88 1.68 22.17
C SER A 247 -15.09 3.04 22.82
N GLN A 248 -15.71 3.94 22.06
CA GLN A 248 -15.99 5.33 22.43
C GLN A 248 -17.50 5.58 22.33
N PHE A 249 -18.14 5.84 23.46
CA PHE A 249 -19.55 6.17 23.52
C PHE A 249 -19.75 7.66 23.81
N ILE A 250 -20.51 8.33 22.96
CA ILE A 250 -20.72 9.79 22.98
C ILE A 250 -22.23 10.08 23.07
N TYR A 251 -22.67 10.52 24.25
CA TYR A 251 -24.07 10.84 24.52
C TYR A 251 -24.29 12.35 24.57
N PRO A 252 -24.88 12.97 23.53
CA PRO A 252 -25.14 14.40 23.51
C PRO A 252 -26.20 14.78 24.56
N THR A 253 -25.88 15.78 25.38
CA THR A 253 -26.82 16.34 26.36
C THR A 253 -27.33 17.71 25.92
N THR A 254 -28.63 17.96 26.10
CA THR A 254 -29.24 19.27 25.81
C THR A 254 -28.60 20.37 26.67
N SER A 255 -27.99 21.37 26.04
CA SER A 255 -27.31 22.49 26.73
C SER A 255 -28.20 23.18 27.77
N GLU A 256 -29.50 23.28 27.52
CA GLU A 256 -30.46 23.89 28.45
C GLU A 256 -30.48 23.23 29.85
N LYS A 257 -30.47 21.89 29.91
CA LYS A 257 -30.43 21.14 31.19
C LYS A 257 -29.13 21.42 31.95
N ILE A 258 -28.00 21.38 31.25
CA ILE A 258 -26.66 21.66 31.80
C ILE A 258 -26.57 23.10 32.28
N MET A 259 -27.14 24.06 31.54
CA MET A 259 -27.15 25.47 31.93
C MET A 259 -27.85 25.72 33.26
N ARG A 260 -28.95 25.02 33.56
CA ARG A 260 -29.62 25.09 34.87
C ARG A 260 -28.71 24.55 35.99
N VAL A 261 -27.97 23.47 35.73
CA VAL A 261 -27.02 22.87 36.69
C VAL A 261 -25.82 23.80 36.95
N LEU A 262 -25.18 24.31 35.89
CA LEU A 262 -24.06 25.25 35.99
C LEU A 262 -24.46 26.53 36.74
N LYS A 263 -25.62 27.12 36.45
CA LYS A 263 -26.13 28.29 37.18
C LYS A 263 -26.26 28.02 38.70
N LYS A 264 -26.76 26.83 39.09
CA LYS A 264 -26.84 26.43 40.50
C LYS A 264 -25.46 26.21 41.12
N LYS A 265 -24.52 25.60 40.40
CA LYS A 265 -23.14 25.35 40.87
C LYS A 265 -22.33 26.64 41.05
N VAL A 266 -22.40 27.56 40.09
CA VAL A 266 -21.82 28.91 40.19
C VAL A 266 -22.33 29.63 41.43
N ALA A 267 -23.64 29.68 41.65
CA ALA A 267 -24.22 30.34 42.82
C ALA A 267 -23.77 29.70 44.14
N GLN A 268 -23.61 28.37 44.19
CA GLN A 268 -23.04 27.67 45.34
C GLN A 268 -21.57 28.06 45.57
N MET A 269 -20.73 28.07 44.52
CA MET A 269 -19.31 28.44 44.62
C MET A 269 -19.13 29.90 45.07
N GLN A 270 -19.88 30.84 44.47
CA GLN A 270 -19.88 32.25 44.87
C GLN A 270 -20.31 32.44 46.33
N SER A 271 -21.34 31.71 46.78
CA SER A 271 -21.78 31.73 48.18
C SER A 271 -20.70 31.19 49.12
N THR A 272 -20.01 30.10 48.77
CA THR A 272 -18.90 29.55 49.57
C THR A 272 -17.72 30.51 49.66
N ILE A 273 -17.29 31.11 48.55
CA ILE A 273 -16.21 32.12 48.53
C ILE A 273 -16.59 33.29 49.46
N ARG A 274 -17.81 33.82 49.31
CA ARG A 274 -18.31 34.91 50.15
C ARG A 274 -18.35 34.55 51.64
N MET A 275 -18.89 33.38 52.00
CA MET A 275 -18.93 32.92 53.39
C MET A 275 -17.54 32.67 53.99
N ASN A 276 -16.56 32.28 53.18
CA ASN A 276 -15.17 32.12 53.62
C ASN A 276 -14.53 33.49 53.87
N ALA A 277 -14.72 34.45 52.96
CA ALA A 277 -14.25 35.83 53.12
C ALA A 277 -14.88 36.52 54.34
N GLU A 278 -16.20 36.41 54.54
CA GLU A 278 -16.92 36.92 55.72
C GLU A 278 -16.43 36.29 57.04
N LYS A 279 -15.86 35.08 56.99
CA LYS A 279 -15.25 34.38 58.14
C LYS A 279 -13.74 34.62 58.27
N GLY A 280 -13.16 35.53 57.49
CA GLY A 280 -11.73 35.84 57.51
C GLY A 280 -10.82 34.66 57.09
N LYS A 281 -11.37 33.66 56.38
CA LYS A 281 -10.57 32.55 55.85
C LYS A 281 -9.81 33.00 54.61
N VAL A 282 -8.61 32.44 54.45
CA VAL A 282 -7.80 32.60 53.23
C VAL A 282 -8.59 32.10 52.01
N HIS A 283 -8.41 32.78 50.88
CA HIS A 283 -8.96 32.39 49.59
C HIS A 283 -8.55 30.96 49.22
N ASP A 284 -9.48 30.19 48.67
CA ASP A 284 -9.26 28.82 48.20
C ASP A 284 -9.12 28.85 46.66
N PRO A 285 -7.89 28.72 46.11
CA PRO A 285 -7.68 28.82 44.68
C PRO A 285 -8.40 27.73 43.88
N ALA A 286 -8.70 26.57 44.49
CA ALA A 286 -9.40 25.49 43.80
C ALA A 286 -10.87 25.85 43.55
N ILE A 287 -11.54 26.50 44.50
CA ILE A 287 -12.93 26.96 44.35
C ILE A 287 -13.00 28.14 43.37
N GLU A 288 -12.04 29.06 43.42
CA GLU A 288 -11.97 30.20 42.49
C GLU A 288 -11.70 29.75 41.05
N THR A 289 -10.77 28.83 40.84
CA THR A 289 -10.51 28.21 39.53
C THR A 289 -11.75 27.47 39.02
N SER A 290 -12.41 26.68 39.88
CA SER A 290 -13.64 25.96 39.52
C SER A 290 -14.80 26.90 39.15
N LEU A 291 -14.88 28.07 39.78
CA LEU A 291 -15.87 29.10 39.46
C LEU A 291 -15.58 29.74 38.09
N GLN A 292 -14.31 30.04 37.79
CA GLN A 292 -13.90 30.58 36.49
C GLN A 292 -14.22 29.59 35.36
N ASP A 293 -13.85 28.31 35.50
CA ASP A 293 -14.12 27.26 34.52
C ASP A 293 -15.64 27.07 34.30
N ALA A 294 -16.44 27.10 35.38
CA ALA A 294 -17.89 26.96 35.31
C ALA A 294 -18.60 28.18 34.68
N GLU A 295 -18.06 29.40 34.84
CA GLU A 295 -18.53 30.60 34.17
C GLU A 295 -18.15 30.63 32.68
N GLN A 296 -16.91 30.27 32.35
CA GLN A 296 -16.43 30.19 30.97
C GLN A 296 -17.26 29.20 30.15
N LEU A 297 -17.37 27.95 30.61
CA LEU A 297 -18.16 26.91 29.94
C LEU A 297 -19.63 27.34 29.76
N ARG A 298 -20.20 28.05 30.74
CA ARG A 298 -21.55 28.63 30.64
C ARG A 298 -21.67 29.65 29.51
N VAL A 299 -20.69 30.53 29.35
CA VAL A 299 -20.69 31.54 28.27
C VAL A 299 -20.56 30.86 26.90
N GLU A 300 -19.69 29.87 26.78
CA GLU A 300 -19.45 29.12 25.54
C GLU A 300 -20.67 28.28 25.11
N LEU A 301 -21.31 27.59 26.06
CA LEU A 301 -22.58 26.88 25.86
C LEU A 301 -23.72 27.82 25.48
N GLN A 302 -23.81 29.01 26.12
CA GLN A 302 -24.85 30.00 25.80
C GLN A 302 -24.67 30.63 24.41
N ARG A 303 -23.43 30.76 23.94
CA ARG A 303 -23.10 31.23 22.58
C ARG A 303 -23.21 30.13 21.52
N GLY A 304 -23.38 28.88 21.91
CA GLY A 304 -23.39 27.73 21.00
C GLY A 304 -22.01 27.41 20.39
N GLN A 305 -20.94 27.97 20.95
CA GLN A 305 -19.55 27.63 20.58
C GLN A 305 -19.19 26.22 21.06
N GLU A 306 -19.78 25.82 22.17
CA GLU A 306 -19.61 24.51 22.80
C GLU A 306 -20.95 23.77 22.91
N ARG A 307 -20.87 22.44 22.89
CA ARG A 307 -21.95 21.49 23.25
C ARG A 307 -21.44 20.54 24.32
N TYR A 308 -22.37 19.98 25.11
CA TYR A 308 -22.06 19.12 26.24
C TYR A 308 -22.38 17.65 25.95
N PHE A 309 -21.50 16.77 26.38
CA PHE A 309 -21.58 15.33 26.15
C PHE A 309 -21.24 14.56 27.43
N GLN A 310 -21.85 13.40 27.57
CA GLN A 310 -21.33 12.32 28.40
C GLN A 310 -20.50 11.40 27.49
N PHE A 311 -19.26 11.15 27.87
CA PHE A 311 -18.29 10.38 27.12
C PHE A 311 -17.83 9.19 27.96
N ALA A 312 -17.87 7.98 27.40
CA ALA A 312 -17.21 6.81 27.97
C ALA A 312 -16.18 6.26 26.97
N LEU A 313 -15.06 5.80 27.49
CA LEU A 313 -13.97 5.19 26.74
C LEU A 313 -13.55 3.91 27.45
N TYR A 314 -13.67 2.81 26.72
CA TYR A 314 -13.35 1.47 27.18
C TYR A 314 -12.22 0.89 26.31
N ILE A 315 -11.36 0.10 26.94
CA ILE A 315 -10.23 -0.58 26.30
C ILE A 315 -10.22 -2.02 26.81
N THR A 316 -10.20 -3.01 25.92
CA THR A 316 -10.06 -4.42 26.29
C THR A 316 -8.80 -4.96 25.65
N VAL A 317 -7.88 -5.52 26.45
CA VAL A 317 -6.62 -6.08 25.96
C VAL A 317 -6.62 -7.60 26.06
N TYR A 318 -5.90 -8.26 25.16
CA TYR A 318 -5.81 -9.73 25.10
C TYR A 318 -4.38 -10.22 25.31
N ALA A 319 -4.24 -11.41 25.92
CA ALA A 319 -2.96 -12.07 26.15
C ALA A 319 -3.11 -13.60 26.16
N GLU A 320 -2.05 -14.32 25.81
CA GLU A 320 -1.99 -15.79 25.92
C GLU A 320 -1.91 -16.29 27.38
N ASP A 321 -1.41 -15.45 28.30
CA ASP A 321 -1.20 -15.81 29.70
C ASP A 321 -1.35 -14.61 30.65
N SER A 322 -1.60 -14.92 31.94
CA SER A 322 -1.84 -13.93 33.00
C SER A 322 -0.63 -13.02 33.29
N ASP A 323 0.60 -13.45 33.02
CA ASP A 323 1.80 -12.65 33.30
C ASP A 323 2.13 -11.69 32.15
N LYS A 324 1.85 -12.07 30.90
CA LYS A 324 1.76 -11.13 29.77
C LYS A 324 0.66 -10.10 30.03
N LEU A 325 -0.53 -10.53 30.45
CA LEU A 325 -1.65 -9.62 30.73
C LEU A 325 -1.29 -8.55 31.77
N LYS A 326 -0.64 -8.94 32.88
CA LYS A 326 -0.15 -8.00 33.93
C LYS A 326 0.97 -7.07 33.45
N LYS A 327 1.78 -7.46 32.46
CA LYS A 327 2.78 -6.57 31.83
C LYS A 327 2.09 -5.51 30.98
N ILE A 328 1.14 -5.94 30.14
CA ILE A 328 0.31 -5.06 29.30
C ILE A 328 -0.47 -4.07 30.18
N GLU A 329 -1.08 -4.53 31.28
CA GLU A 329 -1.76 -3.65 32.27
C GLU A 329 -0.86 -2.51 32.73
N LYS A 330 0.36 -2.84 33.20
CA LYS A 330 1.32 -1.84 33.71
C LYS A 330 1.80 -0.89 32.62
N GLN A 331 1.99 -1.38 31.39
CA GLN A 331 2.39 -0.54 30.25
C GLN A 331 1.27 0.43 29.87
N LEU A 332 0.03 -0.06 29.73
CA LEU A 332 -1.15 0.76 29.44
C LEU A 332 -1.39 1.83 30.51
N GLN A 333 -1.32 1.45 31.80
CA GLN A 333 -1.39 2.38 32.93
C GLN A 333 -0.25 3.40 32.92
N SER A 334 0.97 3.01 32.55
CA SER A 334 2.10 3.93 32.47
C SER A 334 2.01 4.90 31.29
N LEU A 335 1.56 4.45 30.12
CA LEU A 335 1.36 5.29 28.93
C LEU A 335 0.30 6.37 29.19
N LEU A 336 -0.87 5.97 29.71
CA LEU A 336 -1.98 6.87 29.99
C LEU A 336 -1.73 7.73 31.25
N GLY A 337 -1.11 7.16 32.28
CA GLY A 337 -0.69 7.89 33.48
C GLY A 337 0.34 8.99 33.18
N GLY A 338 1.24 8.77 32.22
CA GLY A 338 2.15 9.80 31.71
C GLY A 338 1.45 10.98 31.01
N LYS A 339 0.18 10.80 30.61
CA LYS A 339 -0.71 11.86 30.10
C LYS A 339 -1.74 12.34 31.14
N LEU A 340 -1.56 11.95 32.41
CA LEU A 340 -2.51 12.21 33.51
C LEU A 340 -3.93 11.64 33.27
N VAL A 341 -4.04 10.66 32.37
CA VAL A 341 -5.28 9.92 32.11
C VAL A 341 -5.29 8.69 33.03
N ILE A 342 -6.28 8.62 33.91
CA ILE A 342 -6.38 7.56 34.92
C ILE A 342 -7.29 6.45 34.39
N THR A 343 -6.72 5.27 34.16
CA THR A 343 -7.48 4.05 33.84
C THR A 343 -7.86 3.28 35.11
N LYS A 344 -8.91 2.47 35.02
CA LYS A 344 -9.26 1.44 36.01
C LYS A 344 -9.74 0.19 35.30
N ARG A 345 -9.53 -0.97 35.92
CA ARG A 345 -10.13 -2.24 35.48
C ARG A 345 -11.61 -2.26 35.82
N ALA A 346 -12.37 -3.00 35.02
CA ALA A 346 -13.78 -3.29 35.25
C ALA A 346 -13.97 -4.47 36.24
N ASP A 347 -13.28 -4.47 37.38
CA ASP A 347 -13.36 -5.54 38.38
C ASP A 347 -14.84 -5.77 38.78
N PHE A 348 -15.31 -7.03 38.75
CA PHE A 348 -16.70 -7.49 38.89
C PHE A 348 -17.69 -7.05 37.80
N GLN A 349 -17.25 -6.37 36.74
CA GLN A 349 -18.05 -5.97 35.57
C GLN A 349 -17.35 -6.34 34.24
N MET A 350 -16.53 -7.39 34.26
CA MET A 350 -15.59 -7.70 33.18
C MET A 350 -16.30 -8.12 31.88
N GLU A 351 -17.36 -8.90 31.97
CA GLU A 351 -18.23 -9.31 30.85
C GLU A 351 -18.95 -8.12 30.22
N GLN A 352 -19.48 -7.22 31.05
CA GLN A 352 -20.17 -5.99 30.60
C GLN A 352 -19.18 -5.06 29.89
N ALA A 353 -17.97 -4.92 30.41
CA ALA A 353 -16.92 -4.09 29.83
C ALA A 353 -16.35 -4.68 28.52
N PHE A 354 -16.19 -6.00 28.45
CA PHE A 354 -15.88 -6.71 27.20
C PHE A 354 -16.99 -6.52 26.16
N THR A 355 -18.26 -6.63 26.56
CA THR A 355 -19.40 -6.40 25.67
C THR A 355 -19.47 -4.94 25.19
N SER A 356 -19.03 -3.99 26.02
CA SER A 356 -18.93 -2.56 25.67
C SER A 356 -17.81 -2.26 24.67
N THR A 357 -16.77 -3.08 24.58
CA THR A 357 -15.73 -2.99 23.55
C THR A 357 -16.04 -3.78 22.28
N CYS A 358 -16.95 -4.75 22.33
CA CYS A 358 -17.41 -5.47 21.14
C CYS A 358 -18.12 -4.52 20.14
N PRO A 359 -18.09 -4.82 18.82
CA PRO A 359 -18.71 -4.00 17.78
C PRO A 359 -20.25 -4.10 17.73
N LEU A 360 -20.90 -4.24 18.89
CA LEU A 360 -22.35 -4.32 19.07
C LEU A 360 -22.99 -2.94 19.33
N GLY A 361 -22.19 -1.93 19.69
CA GLY A 361 -22.69 -0.59 20.04
C GLY A 361 -23.48 -0.53 21.36
N LEU A 362 -23.21 -1.44 22.29
CA LEU A 362 -23.91 -1.56 23.57
C LEU A 362 -23.00 -1.13 24.73
N ASP A 363 -23.24 0.04 25.34
CA ASP A 363 -22.57 0.41 26.59
C ASP A 363 -23.29 -0.24 27.77
N GLN A 364 -22.70 -1.32 28.31
CA GLN A 364 -23.24 -2.02 29.49
C GLN A 364 -22.60 -1.57 30.81
N VAL A 365 -21.59 -0.70 30.76
CA VAL A 365 -20.81 -0.27 31.93
C VAL A 365 -21.26 1.12 32.41
N GLU A 366 -21.67 1.99 31.48
CA GLU A 366 -22.24 3.32 31.73
C GLU A 366 -21.35 4.25 32.60
N ILE A 367 -20.02 4.08 32.57
CA ILE A 367 -19.08 4.93 33.34
C ILE A 367 -18.71 6.18 32.53
N PHE A 368 -19.60 7.17 32.59
CA PHE A 368 -19.44 8.41 31.84
C PHE A 368 -18.52 9.44 32.51
N ARG A 369 -17.88 10.26 31.67
CA ARG A 369 -17.27 11.55 32.03
C ARG A 369 -17.86 12.67 31.21
N ASN A 370 -18.03 13.81 31.85
CA ASN A 370 -18.61 14.99 31.20
C ASN A 370 -17.52 15.69 30.39
N MET A 371 -17.79 15.96 29.12
CA MET A 371 -16.90 16.72 28.22
C MET A 371 -17.69 17.75 27.42
N ASN A 372 -17.05 18.87 27.11
CA ASN A 372 -17.48 19.78 26.05
C ASN A 372 -16.87 19.35 24.69
N THR A 373 -17.21 20.04 23.62
CA THR A 373 -16.85 19.70 22.23
C THR A 373 -15.34 19.74 21.99
N SER A 374 -14.65 20.78 22.48
CA SER A 374 -13.20 20.92 22.29
C SER A 374 -12.39 19.71 22.81
N PRO A 375 -12.44 19.32 24.11
CA PRO A 375 -11.68 18.17 24.60
C PRO A 375 -12.20 16.82 24.06
N LEU A 376 -13.48 16.72 23.72
CA LEU A 376 -14.00 15.51 23.07
C LEU A 376 -13.43 15.32 21.65
N SER A 377 -13.25 16.41 20.89
CA SER A 377 -12.70 16.32 19.53
C SER A 377 -11.29 15.73 19.45
N THR A 378 -10.51 15.80 20.54
CA THR A 378 -9.14 15.26 20.58
C THR A 378 -9.08 13.76 20.85
N THR A 379 -10.21 13.10 21.18
CA THR A 379 -10.28 11.64 21.42
C THR A 379 -10.39 10.84 20.12
N PHE A 380 -10.55 11.49 18.97
CA PHE A 380 -10.61 10.84 17.66
C PHE A 380 -9.26 10.15 17.34
N PRO A 381 -9.21 8.83 17.14
CA PRO A 381 -7.97 8.05 17.23
C PRO A 381 -7.10 8.07 15.96
N PHE A 382 -7.58 8.66 14.86
CA PHE A 382 -6.97 8.53 13.54
C PHE A 382 -5.85 9.57 13.31
N SER A 383 -4.68 9.29 13.88
CA SER A 383 -3.43 10.03 13.64
C SER A 383 -2.37 9.15 12.95
N SER A 384 -2.73 8.47 11.86
CA SER A 384 -1.77 7.74 11.03
C SER A 384 -0.93 8.71 10.21
N SER A 385 0.39 8.52 10.18
CA SER A 385 1.29 9.22 9.27
C SER A 385 1.26 8.58 7.88
N ASP A 386 0.09 8.51 7.26
CA ASP A 386 -0.06 7.82 5.98
C ASP A 386 0.71 8.53 4.86
N LEU A 387 1.47 7.72 4.12
CA LEU A 387 2.13 8.08 2.87
C LEU A 387 1.26 7.64 1.68
N THR A 388 -0.02 7.93 1.78
CA THR A 388 -1.05 7.48 0.86
C THR A 388 -1.72 8.68 0.22
N SER A 389 -1.55 8.79 -1.10
CA SER A 389 -2.32 9.63 -1.98
C SER A 389 -3.44 8.80 -2.61
N ASN A 390 -4.52 9.47 -3.04
CA ASN A 390 -5.54 8.84 -3.88
C ASN A 390 -5.09 8.71 -5.35
N GLU A 391 -3.93 9.27 -5.70
CA GLU A 391 -3.38 9.32 -7.06
C GLU A 391 -1.94 8.79 -7.11
N GLY A 392 -1.61 8.11 -8.21
CA GLY A 392 -0.28 7.57 -8.51
C GLY A 392 -0.20 6.05 -8.43
N ILE A 393 1.00 5.53 -8.19
CA ILE A 393 1.27 4.08 -8.19
C ILE A 393 1.38 3.52 -6.78
N LEU A 394 1.03 2.24 -6.62
CA LEU A 394 1.37 1.49 -5.41
C LEU A 394 2.89 1.24 -5.37
N TYR A 395 3.56 1.66 -4.29
CA TYR A 395 4.94 1.30 -3.99
C TYR A 395 5.02 0.05 -3.09
N GLY A 396 4.01 -0.16 -2.24
CA GLY A 396 3.89 -1.35 -1.38
C GLY A 396 2.97 -1.10 -0.19
N ILE A 397 3.20 -1.82 0.91
CA ILE A 397 2.47 -1.65 2.18
C ILE A 397 3.37 -1.11 3.28
N ASN A 398 2.79 -0.34 4.19
CA ASN A 398 3.45 0.17 5.38
C ASN A 398 3.54 -0.94 6.44
N ARG A 399 4.76 -1.33 6.82
CA ARG A 399 5.01 -2.44 7.75
C ARG A 399 4.62 -2.15 9.22
N HIS A 400 4.14 -0.95 9.53
CA HIS A 400 3.68 -0.60 10.88
C HIS A 400 2.16 -0.68 11.06
N ASN A 401 1.37 -0.57 10.00
CA ASN A 401 -0.09 -0.50 10.07
C ASN A 401 -0.81 -1.12 8.85
N ASP A 402 -0.06 -1.81 7.98
CA ASP A 402 -0.49 -2.41 6.71
C ASP A 402 -1.21 -1.47 5.72
N SER A 403 -1.09 -0.14 5.90
CA SER A 403 -1.70 0.83 4.97
C SER A 403 -1.00 0.85 3.61
N LEU A 404 -1.76 1.06 2.53
CA LEU A 404 -1.23 1.08 1.17
C LEU A 404 -0.39 2.35 0.95
N ILE A 405 0.83 2.20 0.46
CA ILE A 405 1.70 3.31 0.09
C ILE A 405 1.49 3.59 -1.40
N ILE A 406 0.56 4.49 -1.71
CA ILE A 406 0.17 4.91 -3.07
C ILE A 406 0.60 6.36 -3.28
N PHE A 407 1.29 6.66 -4.38
CA PHE A 407 1.87 8.00 -4.58
C PHE A 407 2.21 8.31 -6.06
N ASP A 408 1.98 9.55 -6.53
CA ASP A 408 2.51 10.04 -7.82
C ASP A 408 3.80 10.84 -7.59
N ARG A 409 4.95 10.31 -8.01
CA ARG A 409 6.25 10.99 -7.93
C ARG A 409 6.29 12.36 -8.61
N PHE A 410 5.44 12.61 -9.60
CA PHE A 410 5.35 13.91 -10.27
C PHE A 410 4.59 14.98 -9.46
N SER A 411 3.98 14.62 -8.33
CA SER A 411 3.35 15.58 -7.40
C SER A 411 4.34 16.25 -6.42
N LEU A 412 5.57 15.75 -6.32
CA LEU A 412 6.62 16.28 -5.43
C LEU A 412 7.33 17.51 -6.01
N GLU A 413 8.16 18.15 -5.18
CA GLU A 413 9.03 19.26 -5.59
C GLU A 413 9.96 18.91 -6.74
N ASN A 414 10.36 17.63 -6.87
CA ASN A 414 10.91 17.07 -8.09
C ASN A 414 10.53 15.58 -8.18
N ALA A 415 10.52 15.03 -9.39
CA ALA A 415 10.23 13.62 -9.61
C ALA A 415 11.47 12.71 -9.53
N ASN A 416 12.60 13.19 -8.97
CA ASN A 416 13.83 12.41 -8.89
C ASN A 416 13.82 11.46 -7.67
N SER A 417 14.47 10.31 -7.81
CA SER A 417 14.53 9.24 -6.83
C SER A 417 15.95 8.67 -6.71
N VAL A 418 16.34 8.24 -5.51
CA VAL A 418 17.55 7.43 -5.28
C VAL A 418 17.18 6.08 -4.69
N VAL A 419 17.68 5.01 -5.29
CA VAL A 419 17.50 3.64 -4.78
C VAL A 419 18.85 3.09 -4.31
N PHE A 420 18.95 2.81 -3.01
CA PHE A 420 20.10 2.15 -2.40
C PHE A 420 19.68 0.77 -1.90
N ALA A 421 20.41 -0.27 -2.30
CA ALA A 421 20.07 -1.66 -1.99
C ALA A 421 21.27 -2.57 -2.22
N LYS A 422 21.62 -3.44 -1.26
CA LYS A 422 22.66 -4.45 -1.54
C LYS A 422 22.19 -5.52 -2.52
N SER A 423 23.12 -6.27 -3.12
CA SER A 423 22.80 -7.41 -3.98
C SER A 423 21.80 -8.38 -3.32
N GLY A 424 20.79 -8.81 -4.08
CA GLY A 424 19.72 -9.70 -3.60
C GLY A 424 18.68 -9.04 -2.66
N ALA A 425 18.73 -7.74 -2.39
CA ALA A 425 17.75 -7.06 -1.52
C ALA A 425 16.36 -6.83 -2.16
N GLY A 426 16.18 -7.13 -3.45
CA GLY A 426 14.97 -6.81 -4.22
C GLY A 426 15.03 -5.52 -5.04
N LYS A 427 16.24 -4.95 -5.23
CA LYS A 427 16.51 -3.72 -6.00
C LYS A 427 15.80 -3.68 -7.35
N SER A 428 16.15 -4.61 -8.24
CA SER A 428 15.65 -4.67 -9.62
C SER A 428 14.15 -5.00 -9.67
N TYR A 429 13.65 -5.79 -8.73
CA TYR A 429 12.22 -6.08 -8.58
C TYR A 429 11.42 -4.81 -8.27
N ALA A 430 11.88 -4.02 -7.30
CA ALA A 430 11.27 -2.73 -6.92
C ALA A 430 11.20 -1.77 -8.12
N VAL A 431 12.32 -1.61 -8.82
CA VAL A 431 12.46 -0.69 -9.95
C VAL A 431 11.61 -1.14 -11.13
N LYS A 432 11.65 -2.42 -11.51
CA LYS A 432 10.81 -2.96 -12.60
C LYS A 432 9.32 -2.80 -12.32
N LEU A 433 8.91 -2.94 -11.06
CA LEU A 433 7.53 -2.73 -10.64
C LEU A 433 7.12 -1.25 -10.68
N GLU A 434 8.00 -0.33 -10.26
CA GLU A 434 7.78 1.12 -10.45
C GLU A 434 7.66 1.48 -11.94
N ILE A 435 8.55 0.96 -12.79
CA ILE A 435 8.53 1.17 -14.25
C ILE A 435 7.18 0.72 -14.84
N LEU A 436 6.80 -0.53 -14.58
CA LEU A 436 5.58 -1.14 -15.12
C LEU A 436 4.33 -0.33 -14.71
N ARG A 437 4.21 0.02 -13.43
CA ARG A 437 3.08 0.81 -12.92
C ARG A 437 3.09 2.25 -13.44
N SER A 438 4.26 2.88 -13.60
CA SER A 438 4.38 4.23 -14.15
C SER A 438 3.98 4.31 -15.63
N MET A 439 4.29 3.28 -16.41
CA MET A 439 3.84 3.15 -17.80
C MET A 439 2.32 2.97 -17.91
N MET A 440 1.70 2.23 -16.99
CA MET A 440 0.23 2.11 -16.94
C MET A 440 -0.47 3.46 -16.71
N LEU A 441 0.21 4.41 -16.06
CA LEU A 441 -0.25 5.81 -15.89
C LEU A 441 0.26 6.77 -17.00
N GLY A 442 0.77 6.24 -18.12
CA GLY A 442 1.12 7.03 -19.31
C GLY A 442 2.48 7.73 -19.28
N SER A 443 3.37 7.40 -18.32
CA SER A 443 4.75 7.90 -18.33
C SER A 443 5.63 7.08 -19.28
N ASP A 444 6.43 7.74 -20.12
CA ASP A 444 7.49 7.03 -20.86
C ASP A 444 8.65 6.71 -19.91
N VAL A 445 9.34 5.59 -20.15
CA VAL A 445 10.46 5.14 -19.30
C VAL A 445 11.69 4.91 -20.17
N ILE A 446 12.81 5.49 -19.76
CA ILE A 446 14.12 5.30 -20.38
C ILE A 446 15.03 4.66 -19.32
N VAL A 447 15.65 3.52 -19.65
CA VAL A 447 16.55 2.79 -18.76
C VAL A 447 17.94 2.73 -19.37
N ILE A 448 18.96 2.99 -18.56
CA ILE A 448 20.35 2.69 -18.87
C ILE A 448 20.73 1.44 -18.07
N ASP A 449 21.12 0.38 -18.79
CA ASP A 449 21.22 -0.99 -18.29
C ASP A 449 22.65 -1.54 -18.50
N PRO A 450 23.50 -1.55 -17.46
CA PRO A 450 24.86 -2.08 -17.55
C PRO A 450 24.94 -3.62 -17.42
N GLU A 451 23.87 -4.31 -17.00
CA GLU A 451 23.89 -5.75 -16.67
C GLU A 451 22.96 -6.62 -17.54
N ASN A 452 22.14 -5.99 -18.37
CA ASN A 452 21.08 -6.60 -19.19
C ASN A 452 19.92 -7.21 -18.37
N GLU A 453 19.46 -6.47 -17.36
CA GLU A 453 18.31 -6.91 -16.55
C GLU A 453 16.94 -6.54 -17.16
N TYR A 454 16.87 -5.55 -18.05
CA TYR A 454 15.59 -4.94 -18.47
C TYR A 454 15.09 -5.38 -19.87
N GLU A 455 15.85 -6.19 -20.60
CA GLU A 455 15.49 -6.73 -21.93
C GLU A 455 14.13 -7.45 -21.93
N ALA A 456 13.91 -8.35 -20.97
CA ALA A 456 12.65 -9.10 -20.86
C ALA A 456 11.45 -8.19 -20.60
N LEU A 457 11.61 -7.18 -19.73
CA LEU A 457 10.56 -6.21 -19.43
C LEU A 457 10.24 -5.36 -20.67
N ALA A 458 11.25 -4.82 -21.34
CA ALA A 458 11.09 -4.04 -22.57
C ALA A 458 10.33 -4.82 -23.66
N ASN A 459 10.73 -6.07 -23.91
CA ASN A 459 10.04 -6.93 -24.87
C ASN A 459 8.58 -7.22 -24.48
N THR A 460 8.29 -7.38 -23.18
CA THR A 460 6.93 -7.64 -22.66
C THR A 460 6.00 -6.45 -22.82
N VAL A 461 6.49 -5.22 -22.57
CA VAL A 461 5.70 -3.98 -22.71
C VAL A 461 5.70 -3.41 -24.14
N GLY A 462 6.32 -4.09 -25.10
CA GLY A 462 6.46 -3.61 -26.48
C GLY A 462 7.40 -2.42 -26.66
N GLY A 463 8.31 -2.19 -25.71
CA GLY A 463 9.32 -1.15 -25.75
C GLY A 463 10.51 -1.45 -26.66
N THR A 464 11.40 -0.46 -26.82
CA THR A 464 12.63 -0.59 -27.60
C THR A 464 13.80 -0.96 -26.73
N TYR A 465 14.30 -2.18 -26.88
CA TYR A 465 15.60 -2.59 -26.36
C TYR A 465 16.72 -2.28 -27.37
N LEU A 466 17.82 -1.71 -26.91
CA LEU A 466 18.92 -1.23 -27.73
C LEU A 466 20.28 -1.62 -27.15
N LYS A 467 20.89 -2.62 -27.78
CA LYS A 467 22.22 -3.11 -27.45
C LYS A 467 23.29 -2.19 -28.06
N VAL A 468 24.04 -1.51 -27.20
CA VAL A 468 25.17 -0.67 -27.58
C VAL A 468 26.43 -1.55 -27.57
N SER A 469 26.96 -1.83 -28.76
CA SER A 469 28.19 -2.60 -28.94
C SER A 469 28.84 -2.26 -30.28
N LEU A 470 30.14 -2.58 -30.42
CA LEU A 470 30.90 -2.37 -31.66
C LEU A 470 30.23 -2.99 -32.89
N ASN A 471 29.59 -4.15 -32.71
CA ASN A 471 28.98 -4.96 -33.77
C ASN A 471 27.47 -4.78 -33.92
N SER A 472 26.84 -3.88 -33.14
CA SER A 472 25.41 -3.58 -33.27
C SER A 472 25.10 -3.01 -34.66
N ASP A 473 23.84 -2.94 -35.08
CA ASP A 473 23.38 -2.21 -36.27
C ASP A 473 22.86 -0.79 -35.92
N ARG A 474 22.37 -0.61 -34.69
CA ARG A 474 21.77 0.63 -34.17
C ARG A 474 22.79 1.61 -33.61
N ARG A 475 22.69 2.90 -33.94
CA ARG A 475 23.67 3.96 -33.61
C ARG A 475 23.02 5.27 -33.22
N ILE A 476 23.73 5.99 -32.34
CA ILE A 476 23.45 7.37 -31.97
C ILE A 476 24.66 8.20 -32.46
N ASN A 477 24.40 9.19 -33.29
CA ASN A 477 25.38 10.18 -33.70
C ASN A 477 25.55 11.23 -32.60
N PRO A 478 26.75 11.44 -32.03
CA PRO A 478 26.96 12.45 -31.00
C PRO A 478 26.77 13.90 -31.51
N PHE A 479 26.83 14.12 -32.83
CA PHE A 479 26.67 15.43 -33.47
C PHE A 479 25.20 15.82 -33.74
N ASP A 480 24.23 14.98 -33.39
CA ASP A 480 22.81 15.31 -33.55
C ASP A 480 22.43 16.57 -32.76
N LEU A 481 21.71 17.48 -33.43
CA LEU A 481 21.20 18.68 -32.81
C LEU A 481 19.87 18.40 -32.06
N PRO A 482 19.63 19.06 -30.91
CA PRO A 482 18.33 19.00 -30.24
C PRO A 482 17.23 19.60 -31.11
N LYS A 483 16.06 18.93 -31.16
CA LYS A 483 14.84 19.51 -31.73
C LYS A 483 14.29 20.58 -30.77
N PRO A 484 13.93 21.80 -31.23
CA PRO A 484 13.39 22.84 -30.37
C PRO A 484 11.98 22.49 -29.85
N ILE A 485 11.64 22.91 -28.62
CA ILE A 485 10.28 22.77 -28.05
C ILE A 485 9.35 23.81 -28.67
N ASP A 486 9.78 25.07 -28.62
CA ASP A 486 9.08 26.24 -29.12
C ASP A 486 10.06 27.08 -29.95
N ALA A 487 9.63 27.51 -31.14
CA ALA A 487 10.48 28.28 -32.06
C ALA A 487 10.78 29.72 -31.57
N ASP A 488 10.01 30.21 -30.59
CA ASP A 488 10.04 31.61 -30.16
C ASP A 488 11.02 31.91 -29.00
N GLU A 489 11.48 30.90 -28.22
CA GLU A 489 12.34 31.14 -27.04
C GLU A 489 13.84 30.92 -27.28
N MET A 490 14.25 30.08 -28.25
CA MET A 490 15.66 29.74 -28.48
C MET A 490 16.18 30.29 -29.81
N LYS A 491 17.22 31.15 -29.75
CA LYS A 491 17.91 31.62 -30.95
C LYS A 491 18.68 30.46 -31.60
N PRO A 492 18.76 30.37 -32.94
CA PRO A 492 19.40 29.23 -33.62
C PRO A 492 20.85 28.95 -33.16
N GLY A 493 21.66 30.00 -32.98
CA GLY A 493 23.03 29.87 -32.48
C GLY A 493 23.16 29.35 -31.04
N ASP A 494 22.11 29.40 -30.22
CA ASP A 494 22.12 28.85 -28.86
C ASP A 494 22.01 27.31 -28.87
N LEU A 495 21.33 26.74 -29.88
CA LEU A 495 21.29 25.29 -30.10
C LEU A 495 22.67 24.77 -30.49
N LEU A 496 23.29 25.36 -31.52
CA LEU A 496 24.62 24.99 -32.00
C LEU A 496 25.68 25.16 -30.90
N ARG A 497 25.67 26.28 -30.16
CA ARG A 497 26.59 26.50 -29.03
C ARG A 497 26.42 25.43 -27.94
N THR A 498 25.19 25.02 -27.64
CA THR A 498 24.94 23.95 -26.65
C THR A 498 25.52 22.62 -27.13
N SER A 499 25.30 22.25 -28.40
CA SER A 499 25.85 21.02 -28.97
C SER A 499 27.39 21.03 -29.01
N ILE A 500 28.02 22.15 -29.36
CA ILE A 500 29.48 22.30 -29.34
C ILE A 500 30.02 22.08 -27.91
N ILE A 501 29.43 22.70 -26.88
CA ILE A 501 29.87 22.49 -25.48
C ILE A 501 29.78 21.01 -25.08
N SER A 502 28.70 20.31 -25.46
CA SER A 502 28.57 18.87 -25.21
C SER A 502 29.57 18.03 -26.00
N LEU A 503 29.87 18.39 -27.24
CA LEU A 503 30.87 17.70 -28.07
C LEU A 503 32.29 17.92 -27.57
N SER A 504 32.65 19.14 -27.14
CA SER A 504 33.96 19.40 -26.51
C SER A 504 34.12 18.62 -25.19
N GLY A 505 33.04 18.42 -24.42
CA GLY A 505 33.02 17.51 -23.27
C GLY A 505 33.24 16.04 -23.65
N LEU A 506 32.55 15.55 -24.67
CA LEU A 506 32.74 14.19 -25.21
C LEU A 506 34.17 13.98 -25.72
N LEU A 507 34.73 14.95 -26.46
CA LEU A 507 36.08 14.86 -27.02
C LEU A 507 37.15 14.87 -25.93
N LYS A 508 36.97 15.62 -24.83
CA LYS A 508 37.86 15.52 -23.65
C LYS A 508 37.84 14.11 -23.06
N LEU A 509 36.66 13.48 -22.90
CA LEU A 509 36.55 12.09 -22.45
C LEU A 509 37.23 11.09 -23.41
N MET A 510 37.20 11.33 -24.71
CA MET A 510 37.82 10.46 -25.73
C MET A 510 39.35 10.64 -25.83
N LEU A 511 39.84 11.87 -25.71
CA LEU A 511 41.23 12.25 -25.96
C LEU A 511 42.09 12.26 -24.68
N GLY A 512 41.48 12.37 -23.49
CA GLY A 512 42.17 12.48 -22.21
C GLY A 512 42.56 13.93 -21.91
N GLU A 513 43.81 14.14 -21.48
CA GLU A 513 44.31 15.50 -21.20
C GLU A 513 44.40 16.33 -22.50
N VAL A 514 43.78 17.51 -22.48
CA VAL A 514 43.73 18.46 -23.60
C VAL A 514 44.22 19.81 -23.06
N SER A 515 45.22 20.40 -23.71
CA SER A 515 45.74 21.72 -23.35
C SER A 515 44.81 22.85 -23.82
N PRO A 516 44.87 24.07 -23.22
CA PRO A 516 44.02 25.19 -23.66
C PRO A 516 44.20 25.59 -25.14
N ALA A 517 45.38 25.34 -25.72
CA ALA A 517 45.64 25.55 -27.15
C ALA A 517 44.94 24.48 -28.01
N GLU A 518 44.99 23.22 -27.60
CA GLU A 518 44.26 22.13 -28.26
C GLU A 518 42.73 22.29 -28.12
N GLU A 519 42.24 22.78 -26.99
CA GLU A 519 40.82 23.09 -26.77
C GLU A 519 40.32 24.16 -27.76
N GLY A 520 41.09 25.23 -27.98
CA GLY A 520 40.77 26.23 -29.00
C GLY A 520 40.80 25.69 -30.45
N ILE A 521 41.63 24.67 -30.73
CA ILE A 521 41.62 23.96 -32.02
C ILE A 521 40.36 23.10 -32.15
N ILE A 522 39.96 22.38 -31.10
CA ILE A 522 38.74 21.55 -31.07
C ILE A 522 37.49 22.40 -31.30
N ASP A 523 37.31 23.49 -30.54
CA ASP A 523 36.12 24.35 -30.67
C ASP A 523 36.00 24.97 -32.07
N LYS A 524 37.14 25.34 -32.68
CA LYS A 524 37.15 25.81 -34.07
C LYS A 524 36.83 24.67 -35.05
N ALA A 525 37.43 23.49 -34.89
CA ALA A 525 37.15 22.32 -35.73
C ALA A 525 35.66 21.91 -35.67
N LEU A 526 35.02 22.05 -34.50
CA LEU A 526 33.59 21.80 -34.32
C LEU A 526 32.73 22.84 -35.07
N LEU A 527 33.08 24.12 -35.02
CA LEU A 527 32.41 25.16 -35.83
C LEU A 527 32.57 24.90 -37.33
N ASP A 528 33.80 24.60 -37.77
CA ASP A 528 34.14 24.39 -39.17
C ASP A 528 33.44 23.12 -39.72
N VAL A 529 33.35 22.02 -38.97
CA VAL A 529 32.65 20.80 -39.42
C VAL A 529 31.13 21.01 -39.56
N TYR A 530 30.48 21.70 -38.62
CA TYR A 530 29.06 22.04 -38.79
C TYR A 530 28.84 22.97 -39.99
N ALA A 531 29.76 23.92 -40.23
CA ALA A 531 29.69 24.80 -41.40
C ALA A 531 29.78 24.03 -42.73
N THR A 532 30.53 22.93 -42.83
CA THR A 532 30.54 22.08 -44.04
C THR A 532 29.18 21.47 -44.37
N ARG A 533 28.30 21.32 -43.38
CA ARG A 533 26.92 20.83 -43.51
C ARG A 533 25.89 21.96 -43.63
N GLY A 534 26.32 23.22 -43.74
CA GLY A 534 25.43 24.39 -43.81
C GLY A 534 24.90 24.89 -42.45
N ILE A 535 25.38 24.30 -41.35
CA ILE A 535 24.96 24.62 -39.98
C ILE A 535 25.92 25.66 -39.40
N THR A 536 25.41 26.87 -39.15
CA THR A 536 26.16 28.01 -38.61
C THR A 536 25.38 28.66 -37.47
N MET A 537 26.00 29.61 -36.75
CA MET A 537 25.34 30.34 -35.65
C MET A 537 24.11 31.15 -36.10
N ASP A 538 24.06 31.53 -37.38
CA ASP A 538 22.98 32.32 -37.98
C ASP A 538 22.01 31.47 -38.83
N THR A 539 22.26 30.16 -38.98
CA THR A 539 21.40 29.26 -39.77
C THR A 539 20.02 29.13 -39.10
N PRO A 540 18.91 29.58 -39.71
CA PRO A 540 17.58 29.34 -39.18
C PRO A 540 17.26 27.84 -39.22
N ASN A 541 16.62 27.32 -38.17
CA ASN A 541 16.23 25.91 -38.03
C ASN A 541 17.36 24.91 -38.36
N PRO A 542 18.49 24.91 -37.62
CA PRO A 542 19.64 24.09 -37.95
C PRO A 542 19.37 22.57 -37.88
N GLY A 543 18.24 22.15 -37.28
CA GLY A 543 17.78 20.76 -37.27
C GLY A 543 17.19 20.25 -38.59
N ASP A 544 16.99 21.11 -39.59
CA ASP A 544 16.55 20.71 -40.94
C ASP A 544 17.71 20.16 -41.81
N PHE A 545 18.95 20.32 -41.35
CA PHE A 545 20.17 19.88 -42.03
C PHE A 545 20.67 18.54 -41.47
N GLU A 546 21.29 17.72 -42.33
CA GLU A 546 21.94 16.49 -41.86
C GLU A 546 23.18 16.85 -41.00
N PRO A 547 23.25 16.42 -39.73
CA PRO A 547 24.39 16.70 -38.87
C PRO A 547 25.65 15.98 -39.38
N PRO A 548 26.85 16.53 -39.12
CA PRO A 548 28.10 15.86 -39.43
C PRO A 548 28.29 14.58 -38.61
N THR A 549 29.33 13.82 -38.94
CA THR A 549 29.75 12.61 -38.25
C THR A 549 31.14 12.77 -37.62
N MET A 550 31.56 11.78 -36.82
CA MET A 550 32.93 11.76 -36.27
C MET A 550 34.00 11.67 -37.37
N ASP A 551 33.69 11.07 -38.53
CA ASP A 551 34.56 11.05 -39.72
C ASP A 551 34.74 12.46 -40.30
N ASP A 552 33.62 13.18 -40.51
CA ASP A 552 33.65 14.56 -41.01
C ASP A 552 34.51 15.45 -40.09
N PHE A 553 34.33 15.31 -38.77
CA PHE A 553 35.11 16.04 -37.79
C PHE A 553 36.59 15.65 -37.80
N TYR A 554 36.90 14.36 -37.91
CA TYR A 554 38.29 13.88 -38.03
C TYR A 554 38.98 14.42 -39.29
N ASN A 555 38.27 14.47 -40.42
CA ASN A 555 38.79 14.98 -41.69
C ASN A 555 39.06 16.50 -41.61
N VAL A 556 38.15 17.28 -40.99
CA VAL A 556 38.37 18.71 -40.72
C VAL A 556 39.55 18.90 -39.76
N LEU A 557 39.53 18.26 -38.59
CA LEU A 557 40.56 18.38 -37.55
C LEU A 557 41.96 18.04 -38.11
N SER A 558 42.09 16.97 -38.89
CA SER A 558 43.37 16.54 -39.48
C SER A 558 43.94 17.51 -40.52
N SER A 559 43.14 18.46 -41.02
CA SER A 559 43.61 19.50 -41.94
C SER A 559 44.13 20.76 -41.23
N MET A 560 43.95 20.86 -39.90
CA MET A 560 44.28 22.06 -39.13
C MET A 560 45.73 22.04 -38.59
N GLU A 561 46.37 23.20 -38.63
CA GLU A 561 47.72 23.38 -38.08
C GLU A 561 47.73 23.12 -36.56
N GLY A 562 48.70 22.33 -36.09
CA GLY A 562 48.82 21.92 -34.68
C GLY A 562 47.91 20.77 -34.23
N ALA A 563 46.96 20.32 -35.05
CA ALA A 563 45.97 19.31 -34.66
C ALA A 563 46.45 17.84 -34.73
N THR A 564 47.63 17.57 -35.30
CA THR A 564 48.15 16.21 -35.51
C THR A 564 48.10 15.30 -34.27
N PRO A 565 48.47 15.75 -33.04
CA PRO A 565 48.40 14.90 -31.84
C PRO A 565 46.96 14.57 -31.41
N LEU A 566 46.00 15.45 -31.69
CA LEU A 566 44.58 15.23 -31.43
C LEU A 566 44.01 14.22 -32.43
N SER A 567 44.27 14.42 -33.72
CA SER A 567 43.84 13.51 -34.79
C SER A 567 44.38 12.10 -34.58
N GLN A 568 45.68 11.94 -34.25
CA GLN A 568 46.27 10.62 -33.96
C GLN A 568 45.60 9.90 -32.79
N ARG A 569 45.25 10.63 -31.72
CA ARG A 569 44.47 10.08 -30.59
C ARG A 569 43.05 9.69 -31.03
N LEU A 570 42.40 10.53 -31.84
CA LEU A 570 41.04 10.31 -32.31
C LEU A 570 40.90 9.14 -33.29
N THR A 571 41.95 8.83 -34.07
CA THR A 571 41.98 7.72 -35.04
C THR A 571 41.46 6.40 -34.45
N LYS A 572 41.74 6.11 -33.16
CA LYS A 572 41.26 4.92 -32.44
C LYS A 572 39.74 4.73 -32.50
N TYR A 573 38.98 5.83 -32.52
CA TYR A 573 37.52 5.88 -32.48
C TYR A 573 36.84 6.11 -33.84
N VAL A 574 37.62 6.34 -34.90
CA VAL A 574 37.13 6.66 -36.25
C VAL A 574 37.39 5.52 -37.22
N SER A 575 38.62 5.00 -37.24
CA SER A 575 39.06 3.91 -38.11
C SER A 575 39.84 2.80 -37.39
N GLY A 576 40.18 2.99 -36.11
CA GLY A 576 40.80 1.99 -35.25
C GLY A 576 39.81 1.07 -34.52
N THR A 577 40.28 0.41 -33.47
CA THR A 577 39.56 -0.65 -32.73
C THR A 577 38.17 -0.24 -32.22
N TYR A 578 37.92 1.06 -32.00
CA TYR A 578 36.68 1.59 -31.44
C TYR A 578 35.77 2.29 -32.45
N ALA A 579 36.14 2.29 -33.75
CA ALA A 579 35.38 2.87 -34.85
C ALA A 579 33.90 2.47 -34.89
N GLY A 580 33.59 1.27 -34.41
CA GLY A 580 32.28 0.65 -34.56
C GLY A 580 31.11 1.37 -33.90
N ILE A 581 31.29 2.26 -32.91
CA ILE A 581 30.17 2.78 -32.09
C ILE A 581 29.75 4.22 -32.43
N PHE A 582 30.67 5.10 -32.81
CA PHE A 582 30.43 6.56 -32.75
C PHE A 582 30.39 7.26 -34.11
N ASN A 583 30.68 6.54 -35.21
CA ASN A 583 30.93 7.12 -36.52
C ASN A 583 29.84 6.79 -37.56
N LYS A 584 28.56 6.99 -37.22
CA LYS A 584 27.40 6.85 -38.13
C LYS A 584 26.25 7.77 -37.71
N ALA A 585 25.42 8.17 -38.68
CA ALA A 585 24.16 8.87 -38.43
C ALA A 585 23.22 8.06 -37.51
N THR A 586 22.38 8.76 -36.73
CA THR A 586 21.38 8.12 -35.87
C THR A 586 20.34 7.40 -36.70
N ASN A 587 20.20 6.09 -36.50
CA ASN A 587 19.30 5.22 -37.27
C ASN A 587 18.24 4.52 -36.42
N ILE A 588 17.87 5.15 -35.29
CA ILE A 588 16.97 4.60 -34.30
C ILE A 588 15.73 5.49 -34.21
N ASN A 589 14.56 4.94 -34.48
CA ASN A 589 13.30 5.60 -34.16
C ASN A 589 12.95 5.31 -32.70
N LEU A 590 12.80 6.35 -31.88
CA LEU A 590 12.72 6.29 -30.42
C LEU A 590 11.54 7.13 -29.91
N GLU A 591 10.34 6.72 -30.29
CA GLU A 591 9.09 7.39 -29.93
C GLU A 591 8.17 6.50 -29.08
N GLU A 592 7.92 6.97 -27.86
CA GLU A 592 6.90 6.55 -26.89
C GLU A 592 7.05 5.15 -26.24
N GLY A 593 6.62 5.03 -24.98
CA GLY A 593 6.67 3.79 -24.20
C GLY A 593 7.99 3.60 -23.42
N MET A 594 8.54 2.38 -23.47
CA MET A 594 9.77 2.01 -22.77
C MET A 594 10.97 1.93 -23.72
N MET A 595 12.14 2.35 -23.23
CA MET A 595 13.40 2.33 -23.94
C MET A 595 14.51 1.84 -23.03
N VAL A 596 15.37 0.94 -23.51
CA VAL A 596 16.47 0.37 -22.72
C VAL A 596 17.77 0.46 -23.53
N PHE A 597 18.75 1.20 -23.01
CA PHE A 597 20.11 1.24 -23.56
C PHE A 597 21.00 0.28 -22.78
N CYS A 598 21.29 -0.88 -23.37
CA CYS A 598 22.20 -1.85 -22.76
C CYS A 598 23.65 -1.58 -23.15
N ILE A 599 24.53 -1.37 -22.15
CA ILE A 599 25.96 -1.07 -22.33
C ILE A 599 26.89 -2.19 -21.82
N ARG A 600 26.33 -3.33 -21.40
CA ARG A 600 27.06 -4.45 -20.81
C ARG A 600 28.23 -4.94 -21.67
N ASP A 601 27.96 -5.10 -22.97
CA ASP A 601 28.86 -5.67 -23.96
C ASP A 601 29.88 -4.64 -24.52
N LEU A 602 30.08 -3.50 -23.83
CA LEU A 602 31.16 -2.55 -24.07
C LEU A 602 32.36 -2.80 -23.14
N GLU A 603 33.57 -2.66 -23.68
CA GLU A 603 34.80 -2.57 -22.90
C GLU A 603 34.73 -1.43 -21.87
N GLU A 604 35.38 -1.59 -20.71
CA GLU A 604 35.33 -0.61 -19.61
C GLU A 604 35.70 0.81 -20.06
N ALA A 605 36.71 0.96 -20.92
CA ALA A 605 37.16 2.23 -21.47
C ALA A 605 36.12 2.94 -22.37
N LEU A 606 35.15 2.19 -22.94
CA LEU A 606 34.11 2.72 -23.81
C LEU A 606 32.82 3.09 -23.07
N ARG A 607 32.61 2.54 -21.87
CA ARG A 607 31.37 2.77 -21.10
C ARG A 607 31.13 4.26 -20.76
N PRO A 608 32.11 5.05 -20.28
CA PRO A 608 31.90 6.47 -20.01
C PRO A 608 31.54 7.28 -21.26
N ILE A 609 32.19 6.97 -22.39
CA ILE A 609 31.98 7.65 -23.68
C ILE A 609 30.56 7.34 -24.21
N ALA A 610 30.18 6.06 -24.22
CA ALA A 610 28.83 5.65 -24.63
C ALA A 610 27.75 6.22 -23.70
N MET A 611 27.98 6.19 -22.38
CA MET A 611 27.09 6.78 -21.38
C MET A 611 26.86 8.28 -21.63
N TYR A 612 27.92 9.05 -21.88
CA TYR A 612 27.81 10.47 -22.20
C TYR A 612 26.95 10.73 -23.45
N ILE A 613 27.15 9.95 -24.51
CA ILE A 613 26.38 10.07 -25.76
C ILE A 613 24.91 9.70 -25.55
N ILE A 614 24.63 8.59 -24.87
CA ILE A 614 23.27 8.14 -24.53
C ILE A 614 22.55 9.22 -23.71
N LEU A 615 23.20 9.78 -22.70
CA LEU A 615 22.62 10.81 -21.84
C LEU A 615 22.42 12.15 -22.55
N ASN A 616 23.34 12.56 -23.44
CA ASN A 616 23.16 13.75 -24.27
C ASN A 616 21.98 13.56 -25.25
N TYR A 617 21.86 12.38 -25.85
CA TYR A 617 20.74 12.02 -26.72
C TYR A 617 19.39 12.02 -25.96
N ILE A 618 19.34 11.42 -24.78
CA ILE A 618 18.16 11.47 -23.88
C ILE A 618 17.83 12.92 -23.52
N TRP A 619 18.84 13.74 -23.21
CA TRP A 619 18.65 15.15 -22.91
C TRP A 619 18.10 15.94 -24.09
N ASN A 620 18.56 15.66 -25.32
CA ASN A 620 18.02 16.25 -26.55
C ASN A 620 16.57 15.83 -26.81
N MET A 621 16.23 14.56 -26.57
CA MET A 621 14.87 14.02 -26.71
C MET A 621 13.90 14.60 -25.67
N VAL A 622 14.31 14.65 -24.39
CA VAL A 622 13.52 15.24 -23.29
C VAL A 622 13.25 16.71 -23.55
N ARG A 623 14.24 17.44 -24.09
CA ARG A 623 14.11 18.82 -24.58
C ARG A 623 13.39 18.96 -25.92
N GLY A 624 12.81 17.92 -26.50
CA GLY A 624 12.05 18.02 -27.76
C GLY A 624 10.52 17.97 -27.61
N LYS A 625 10.00 17.42 -26.50
CA LYS A 625 8.55 17.27 -26.26
C LYS A 625 8.29 17.19 -24.76
N LEU A 626 7.47 18.09 -24.22
CA LEU A 626 7.11 18.10 -22.80
C LEU A 626 6.13 16.94 -22.50
N LYS A 627 6.56 15.96 -21.71
CA LYS A 627 5.79 14.75 -21.33
C LYS A 627 6.36 14.16 -20.04
N LYS A 628 5.52 13.54 -19.20
CA LYS A 628 5.98 12.76 -18.03
C LYS A 628 6.92 11.64 -18.49
N ARG A 629 8.18 11.68 -18.06
CA ARG A 629 9.19 10.64 -18.33
C ARG A 629 9.98 10.27 -17.08
N ILE A 630 10.39 9.02 -16.99
CA ILE A 630 11.32 8.53 -15.96
C ILE A 630 12.61 8.07 -16.64
N LEU A 631 13.74 8.66 -16.26
CA LEU A 631 15.08 8.18 -16.62
C LEU A 631 15.63 7.35 -15.46
N VAL A 632 15.77 6.05 -15.69
CA VAL A 632 16.34 5.08 -14.76
C VAL A 632 17.81 4.84 -15.15
N ILE A 633 18.72 5.08 -14.21
CA ILE A 633 20.16 4.84 -14.39
C ILE A 633 20.56 3.76 -13.38
N ASP A 634 20.73 2.53 -13.88
CA ASP A 634 21.20 1.43 -13.05
C ASP A 634 22.73 1.44 -12.92
N GLU A 635 23.22 0.99 -11.77
CA GLU A 635 24.61 1.15 -11.29
C GLU A 635 25.21 2.54 -11.57
N ALA A 636 24.50 3.58 -11.14
CA ALA A 636 24.87 4.99 -11.32
C ALA A 636 26.24 5.37 -10.72
N TRP A 637 26.79 4.58 -9.79
CA TRP A 637 28.17 4.76 -9.28
C TRP A 637 29.22 4.70 -10.39
N THR A 638 28.97 3.93 -11.47
CA THR A 638 29.87 3.83 -12.63
C THR A 638 30.13 5.19 -13.28
N MET A 639 29.14 6.09 -13.27
CA MET A 639 29.29 7.48 -13.73
C MET A 639 30.08 8.35 -12.75
N MET A 640 29.96 8.08 -11.44
CA MET A 640 30.59 8.89 -10.39
C MET A 640 32.12 8.76 -10.36
N ARG A 641 32.68 7.75 -11.04
CA ARG A 641 34.14 7.55 -11.23
C ARG A 641 34.79 8.63 -12.10
N HIS A 642 34.04 9.30 -12.98
CA HIS A 642 34.57 10.28 -13.94
C HIS A 642 33.91 11.65 -13.74
N LYS A 643 34.73 12.69 -13.52
CA LYS A 643 34.27 14.04 -13.17
C LYS A 643 33.24 14.58 -14.18
N ASP A 644 33.55 14.58 -15.47
CA ASP A 644 32.67 15.16 -16.49
C ASP A 644 31.33 14.40 -16.62
N SER A 645 31.33 13.08 -16.37
CA SER A 645 30.11 12.26 -16.36
C SER A 645 29.25 12.53 -15.12
N ALA A 646 29.88 12.68 -13.95
CA ALA A 646 29.21 13.04 -12.71
C ALA A 646 28.64 14.46 -12.75
N GLU A 647 29.38 15.43 -13.33
CA GLU A 647 28.90 16.80 -13.54
C GLU A 647 27.71 16.85 -14.50
N PHE A 648 27.73 16.04 -15.57
CA PHE A 648 26.59 15.90 -16.47
C PHE A 648 25.34 15.36 -15.76
N LEU A 649 25.49 14.26 -14.99
CA LEU A 649 24.39 13.67 -14.22
C LEU A 649 23.80 14.67 -13.21
N PHE A 650 24.65 15.34 -12.44
CA PHE A 650 24.23 16.38 -11.49
C PHE A 650 23.49 17.53 -12.19
N GLY A 651 23.99 17.99 -13.33
CA GLY A 651 23.34 19.01 -14.16
C GLY A 651 21.99 18.55 -14.71
N LEU A 652 21.83 17.26 -15.03
CA LEU A 652 20.57 16.68 -15.48
C LEU A 652 19.56 16.62 -14.32
N VAL A 653 19.94 16.04 -13.17
CA VAL A 653 19.10 15.95 -11.95
C VAL A 653 18.55 17.32 -11.53
N LYS A 654 19.40 18.36 -11.52
CA LYS A 654 19.00 19.75 -11.20
C LYS A 654 18.01 20.39 -12.18
N ARG A 655 17.94 19.93 -13.43
CA ARG A 655 17.11 20.53 -14.48
C ARG A 655 15.89 19.68 -14.86
N ALA A 656 15.88 18.40 -14.51
CA ALA A 656 14.89 17.40 -14.91
C ALA A 656 13.43 17.86 -14.71
N ARG A 657 13.12 18.47 -13.54
CA ARG A 657 11.77 19.01 -13.21
C ARG A 657 11.20 19.92 -14.30
N LYS A 658 12.02 20.78 -14.92
CA LYS A 658 11.55 21.74 -15.95
C LYS A 658 11.00 21.08 -17.21
N TYR A 659 11.37 19.82 -17.46
CA TYR A 659 11.03 19.08 -18.67
C TYR A 659 10.11 17.87 -18.39
N TYR A 660 9.44 17.83 -17.21
CA TYR A 660 8.66 16.68 -16.74
C TYR A 660 9.46 15.36 -16.70
N LEU A 661 10.77 15.45 -16.46
CA LEU A 661 11.64 14.30 -16.26
C LEU A 661 11.82 14.03 -14.76
N GLY A 662 11.67 12.77 -14.36
CA GLY A 662 12.14 12.26 -13.08
C GLY A 662 13.35 11.35 -13.26
N VAL A 663 14.44 11.59 -12.54
CA VAL A 663 15.66 10.77 -12.62
C VAL A 663 15.67 9.77 -11.45
N SER A 664 15.67 8.47 -11.72
CA SER A 664 15.93 7.41 -10.73
C SER A 664 17.38 6.94 -10.84
N THR A 665 18.24 7.31 -9.89
CA THR A 665 19.60 6.75 -9.79
C THR A 665 19.62 5.56 -8.84
N ILE A 666 20.14 4.42 -9.30
CA ILE A 666 20.19 3.17 -8.55
C ILE A 666 21.65 2.77 -8.34
N THR A 667 22.03 2.32 -7.15
CA THR A 667 23.37 1.75 -6.90
C THR A 667 23.37 0.74 -5.76
N GLN A 668 24.20 -0.28 -5.89
CA GLN A 668 24.53 -1.21 -4.81
C GLN A 668 25.64 -0.64 -3.90
N ASP A 669 26.62 0.02 -4.49
CA ASP A 669 27.75 0.62 -3.80
C ASP A 669 27.39 2.02 -3.31
N VAL A 670 26.86 2.06 -2.09
CA VAL A 670 26.43 3.27 -1.39
C VAL A 670 27.62 4.16 -1.01
N GLU A 671 28.74 3.55 -0.57
CA GLU A 671 29.90 4.28 -0.05
C GLU A 671 30.57 5.12 -1.16
N ASP A 672 30.78 4.55 -2.35
CA ASP A 672 31.35 5.26 -3.50
C ASP A 672 30.46 6.45 -3.94
N PHE A 673 29.15 6.27 -3.91
CA PHE A 673 28.19 7.34 -4.20
C PHE A 673 28.22 8.46 -3.14
N LEU A 674 28.34 8.11 -1.86
CA LEU A 674 28.39 9.08 -0.75
C LEU A 674 29.75 9.79 -0.60
N ASN A 675 30.83 9.15 -1.03
CA ASN A 675 32.19 9.69 -1.00
C ASN A 675 32.46 10.65 -2.16
N SER A 676 31.75 10.53 -3.29
CA SER A 676 31.82 11.48 -4.40
C SER A 676 31.30 12.88 -4.00
N GLU A 677 32.03 13.93 -4.40
CA GLU A 677 31.65 15.34 -4.18
C GLU A 677 30.26 15.67 -4.76
N LEU A 678 29.87 15.00 -5.86
CA LEU A 678 28.63 15.25 -6.60
C LEU A 678 27.49 14.30 -6.23
N GLY A 679 27.77 13.19 -5.54
CA GLY A 679 26.75 12.20 -5.16
C GLY A 679 25.81 12.69 -4.07
N LYS A 680 26.33 13.35 -3.02
CA LYS A 680 25.50 13.99 -1.98
C LYS A 680 24.52 15.04 -2.57
N PRO A 681 24.96 15.96 -3.46
CA PRO A 681 24.04 16.82 -4.20
C PRO A 681 22.94 16.10 -5.01
N ILE A 682 23.21 14.91 -5.58
CA ILE A 682 22.17 14.14 -6.30
C ILE A 682 21.11 13.61 -5.32
N ILE A 683 21.53 13.12 -4.15
CA ILE A 683 20.61 12.66 -3.09
C ILE A 683 19.71 13.78 -2.60
N THR A 684 20.28 14.97 -2.33
CA THR A 684 19.50 16.12 -1.83
C THR A 684 18.60 16.77 -2.89
N ASN A 685 18.87 16.53 -4.18
CA ASN A 685 18.00 16.94 -5.29
C ASN A 685 17.06 15.81 -5.75
N SER A 686 16.83 14.82 -4.89
CA SER A 686 15.83 13.77 -5.06
C SER A 686 14.76 13.88 -3.98
N SER A 687 13.50 14.08 -4.35
CA SER A 687 12.40 14.12 -3.39
C SER A 687 11.93 12.73 -2.95
N MET A 688 12.42 11.67 -3.59
CA MET A 688 12.13 10.29 -3.20
C MET A 688 13.41 9.53 -2.91
N GLN A 689 13.37 8.65 -1.92
CA GLN A 689 14.44 7.68 -1.68
C GLN A 689 13.86 6.33 -1.27
N LEU A 690 14.52 5.26 -1.73
CA LEU A 690 14.21 3.89 -1.35
C LEU A 690 15.49 3.23 -0.82
N LEU A 691 15.54 3.00 0.48
CA LEU A 691 16.63 2.29 1.15
C LEU A 691 16.16 0.86 1.44
N LEU A 692 16.46 -0.09 0.56
CA LEU A 692 16.25 -1.52 0.85
C LEU A 692 17.35 -2.04 1.77
N LYS A 693 17.25 -3.30 2.19
CA LYS A 693 18.25 -4.02 3.01
C LYS A 693 19.71 -3.66 2.64
N GLN A 694 20.48 -3.27 3.64
CA GLN A 694 21.86 -2.78 3.50
C GLN A 694 22.92 -3.76 4.02
N ALA A 695 24.17 -3.50 3.66
CA ALA A 695 25.33 -4.08 4.34
C ALA A 695 25.62 -3.31 5.65
N PRO A 696 26.14 -3.96 6.71
CA PRO A 696 26.44 -3.27 7.97
C PRO A 696 27.44 -2.11 7.86
N SER A 697 28.39 -2.15 6.90
CA SER A 697 29.38 -1.09 6.70
C SER A 697 28.74 0.24 6.26
N ALA A 698 27.79 0.17 5.32
CA ALA A 698 27.11 1.34 4.75
C ALA A 698 26.16 2.03 5.74
N LEU A 699 25.77 1.38 6.86
CA LEU A 699 24.75 1.90 7.77
C LEU A 699 25.15 3.20 8.46
N ASP A 700 26.40 3.39 8.87
CA ASP A 700 26.82 4.64 9.52
C ASP A 700 26.80 5.83 8.54
N ALA A 701 27.24 5.61 7.30
CA ALA A 701 27.21 6.60 6.24
C ALA A 701 25.77 6.97 5.84
N LEU A 702 24.88 5.98 5.74
CA LEU A 702 23.44 6.19 5.48
C LEU A 702 22.74 6.89 6.64
N THR A 703 22.98 6.46 7.89
CA THR A 703 22.40 7.07 9.10
C THR A 703 22.73 8.56 9.16
N LYS A 704 23.98 8.93 8.85
CA LYS A 704 24.44 10.32 8.84
C LYS A 704 23.94 11.12 7.62
N THR A 705 23.71 10.48 6.48
CA THR A 705 23.26 11.17 5.25
C THR A 705 21.76 11.43 5.25
N PHE A 706 20.98 10.46 5.74
CA PHE A 706 19.51 10.49 5.78
C PHE A 706 18.93 10.89 7.14
N ASN A 707 19.78 11.27 8.10
CA ASN A 707 19.41 11.58 9.49
C ASN A 707 18.52 10.49 10.13
N LEU A 708 18.84 9.22 9.87
CA LEU A 708 18.03 8.09 10.35
C LEU A 708 18.02 8.03 11.88
N THR A 709 16.85 7.81 12.46
CA THR A 709 16.70 7.46 13.87
C THR A 709 17.32 6.08 14.16
N GLN A 710 17.57 5.79 15.44
CA GLN A 710 18.06 4.47 15.86
C GLN A 710 17.07 3.35 15.52
N GLY A 711 15.76 3.63 15.53
CA GLY A 711 14.72 2.68 15.12
C GLY A 711 14.78 2.35 13.62
N GLU A 712 14.87 3.39 12.77
CA GLU A 712 15.02 3.23 11.32
C GLU A 712 16.33 2.50 10.97
N ARG A 713 17.45 2.85 11.61
CA ARG A 713 18.74 2.14 11.47
C ARG A 713 18.61 0.65 11.82
N TYR A 714 17.97 0.33 12.95
CA TYR A 714 17.77 -1.06 13.39
C TYR A 714 16.83 -1.82 12.45
N MET A 715 15.77 -1.18 11.95
CA MET A 715 14.88 -1.78 10.98
C MET A 715 15.60 -2.09 9.66
N LEU A 716 16.38 -1.15 9.13
CA LEU A 716 17.11 -1.30 7.86
C LEU A 716 18.17 -2.43 7.90
N LEU A 717 18.78 -2.65 9.07
CA LEU A 717 19.67 -3.80 9.33
C LEU A 717 18.91 -5.14 9.30
N ASN A 718 17.70 -5.18 9.86
CA ASN A 718 16.89 -6.39 10.01
C ASN A 718 15.88 -6.61 8.86
N SER A 719 15.85 -5.76 7.84
CA SER A 719 14.97 -5.89 6.68
C SER A 719 15.17 -7.22 5.93
N GLY A 720 14.08 -7.83 5.49
CA GLY A 720 14.04 -8.93 4.54
C GLY A 720 14.32 -8.50 3.08
N VAL A 721 14.09 -9.40 2.13
CA VAL A 721 14.07 -9.07 0.69
C VAL A 721 12.80 -8.29 0.39
N GLY A 722 12.89 -7.23 -0.41
CA GLY A 722 11.75 -6.34 -0.72
C GLY A 722 11.31 -5.46 0.46
N GLN A 723 12.07 -5.43 1.55
CA GLN A 723 11.81 -4.59 2.72
C GLN A 723 12.84 -3.47 2.84
N GLY A 724 12.40 -2.32 3.36
CA GLY A 724 13.26 -1.16 3.53
C GLY A 724 12.56 0.05 4.14
N LEU A 725 13.21 1.19 4.01
CA LEU A 725 12.66 2.52 4.30
C LEU A 725 12.36 3.24 2.99
N PHE A 726 11.21 3.88 2.93
CA PHE A 726 10.76 4.68 1.80
C PHE A 726 10.50 6.12 2.23
N PHE A 727 10.99 7.05 1.44
CA PHE A 727 11.01 8.47 1.71
C PHE A 727 10.27 9.17 0.56
N ALA A 728 9.32 10.05 0.90
CA ALA A 728 8.76 11.01 -0.05
C ALA A 728 8.64 12.38 0.62
N GLY A 729 9.46 13.33 0.16
CA GLY A 729 9.67 14.60 0.84
C GLY A 729 10.25 14.40 2.24
N LEU A 730 9.53 14.86 3.26
CA LEU A 730 9.93 14.78 4.67
C LEU A 730 9.32 13.58 5.42
N LYS A 731 8.51 12.75 4.76
CA LYS A 731 7.85 11.59 5.38
C LYS A 731 8.66 10.33 5.13
N HIS A 732 8.94 9.56 6.19
CA HIS A 732 9.63 8.27 6.14
C HIS A 732 8.66 7.16 6.54
N VAL A 733 8.66 6.02 5.84
CA VAL A 733 7.80 4.87 6.14
C VAL A 733 8.55 3.55 5.95
N ALA A 734 8.26 2.57 6.81
CA ALA A 734 8.70 1.18 6.65
C ALA A 734 7.97 0.51 5.49
N LEU A 735 8.65 0.20 4.40
CA LEU A 735 8.06 -0.37 3.19
C LEU A 735 8.24 -1.90 3.15
N GLN A 736 7.18 -2.61 2.78
CA GLN A 736 7.24 -3.93 2.15
C GLN A 736 6.70 -3.81 0.72
N ILE A 737 7.55 -4.10 -0.27
CA ILE A 737 7.16 -4.12 -1.68
C ILE A 737 6.26 -5.34 -1.91
N ILE A 738 5.16 -5.13 -2.63
CA ILE A 738 4.23 -6.18 -3.06
C ILE A 738 3.83 -6.01 -4.53
N ALA A 739 3.73 -7.13 -5.23
CA ALA A 739 3.22 -7.22 -6.59
C ALA A 739 2.01 -8.17 -6.65
N SER A 740 1.11 -7.93 -7.61
CA SER A 740 0.11 -8.92 -8.00
C SER A 740 0.76 -10.09 -8.75
N TYR A 741 0.10 -11.24 -8.80
CA TYR A 741 0.57 -12.44 -9.52
C TYR A 741 0.91 -12.19 -10.99
N SER A 742 0.20 -11.26 -11.66
CA SER A 742 0.48 -10.91 -13.05
C SER A 742 1.71 -10.02 -13.20
N GLU A 743 1.92 -9.06 -12.28
CA GLU A 743 3.11 -8.22 -12.27
C GLU A 743 4.35 -9.04 -11.91
N ASP A 744 4.26 -9.89 -10.89
CA ASP A 744 5.35 -10.74 -10.39
C ASP A 744 6.01 -11.58 -11.50
N LYS A 745 5.19 -12.21 -12.36
CA LYS A 745 5.66 -12.96 -13.53
C LYS A 745 6.50 -12.12 -14.51
N ILE A 746 6.21 -10.82 -14.62
CA ILE A 746 6.86 -9.89 -15.54
C ILE A 746 8.14 -9.31 -14.92
N VAL A 747 8.12 -9.02 -13.61
CA VAL A 747 9.21 -8.31 -12.93
C VAL A 747 10.22 -9.22 -12.23
N THR A 748 9.89 -10.50 -11.99
CA THR A 748 10.79 -11.42 -11.27
C THR A 748 12.17 -11.53 -11.91
N THR A 749 13.19 -11.47 -11.07
CA THR A 749 14.60 -11.73 -11.42
C THR A 749 15.12 -13.02 -10.83
N ASN A 750 14.28 -13.81 -10.13
CA ASN A 750 14.71 -15.07 -9.52
C ASN A 750 15.06 -16.10 -10.61
N PRO A 751 16.32 -16.58 -10.71
CA PRO A 751 16.71 -17.52 -11.75
C PRO A 751 15.90 -18.82 -11.74
N GLU A 752 15.48 -19.32 -10.58
CA GLU A 752 14.66 -20.53 -10.49
C GLU A 752 13.26 -20.35 -11.05
N GLU A 753 12.63 -19.19 -10.82
CA GLU A 753 11.31 -18.85 -11.34
C GLU A 753 11.39 -18.62 -12.86
N ILE A 754 12.41 -17.91 -13.33
CA ILE A 754 12.66 -17.70 -14.76
C ILE A 754 12.89 -19.06 -15.47
N LEU A 755 13.62 -19.98 -14.85
CA LEU A 755 13.81 -21.34 -15.38
C LEU A 755 12.50 -22.13 -15.40
N LYS A 756 11.65 -22.06 -14.36
CA LYS A 756 10.32 -22.67 -14.35
C LYS A 756 9.39 -22.08 -15.42
N GLN A 757 9.44 -20.76 -15.65
CA GLN A 757 8.68 -20.09 -16.72
C GLN A 757 9.15 -20.50 -18.12
N ARG A 758 10.47 -20.64 -18.34
CA ARG A 758 11.05 -21.11 -19.61
C ARG A 758 10.90 -22.62 -19.82
N GLY A 759 10.80 -23.39 -18.74
CA GLY A 759 10.75 -24.85 -18.71
C GLY A 759 9.36 -25.47 -18.84
N GLY A 760 8.40 -24.79 -19.46
CA GLY A 760 7.04 -25.30 -19.72
C GLY A 760 6.97 -26.41 -20.77
N GLY A 761 7.81 -27.45 -20.62
CA GLY A 761 8.03 -28.46 -21.65
C GLY A 761 9.02 -29.58 -21.30
N TYR A 762 9.08 -30.05 -20.05
CA TYR A 762 9.50 -31.42 -19.73
C TYR A 762 8.78 -31.92 -18.47
N ALA A 763 7.98 -32.97 -18.67
CA ALA A 763 7.29 -33.88 -17.71
C ALA A 763 7.12 -33.41 -16.25
#